data_AF-A0A8H7NDH1-F1
#
_entry.id   AF-A0A8H7NDH1-F1
#
_cell.length_a   1.000
_cell.length_b   1.000
_cell.length_c   1.000
_cell.angle_alpha   90.00
_cell.angle_beta   90.00
_cell.angle_gamma   90.00
#
_symmetry.space_group_name_H-M   'P 1'
#
loop_
_entity.id
_entity.type
_entity.pdbx_description
1 polymer ?
#
loop_
_entity_poly.entity_id
_entity_poly.type
_entity_poly.pdbx_seq_one_letter_code
_entity_poly.pdbx_strand_id
1 'polypeptide(L)'
;MGFIAKEVDEGEDDGQGSYEEVLKLIINEFERAFLRGNEVHALAVTLPGIVSKKLEIVRSYYFARSVSNRAIKPHESALFRASDDGSAKVFTIFGGQGNIEEYFEELRELYQTYPTFIGELITSAAELLQSLSNEPSAEKTYAKGLDIMTWLTDPDSTPDVDYLVSAPVSFPLIGLVQMAHYEVTCRILGLDPGQFRERLVGSTGHSQGIVMAAATAAAASWESWREIATSTLTILFWIGARSQQSFPVTSMTPTMLSESLEHGEGTPTPMLSIRDLSQAEVQKHIDATNQYLPADRHISVSLINSPRNLVVTGPPTSLYGLNSQLRRVKAPTGLDQTRIPHTERKVRFSNRFLPISAPFHSKYLAEATALIDEDLKDISIDASELGIPVFDTNNGSDLRESVQGNLVPTLVRLITRDPVNWEKATIFSDATHIIDFGPGGISGLGILTSRNKEGTGVRVILAGSIDGTVTEVGYKPELFDRDEEHAVKYAIDWVKEFGPRLVKTSRGTCYVDTKMSRLLGLAPLLVAGMTPCTVPWDFVAATMNAGYHIELGGGGYFHHSGMTDALNKIERAIPAGRGIAVNLIYVNPRAMAWQIPLLARLRAEGLPIEGLTIGAGVPSIEVAQEYIETLGLKHISFKPGSVEAIQAVINIAKANPHFPVMLQWTGGRGGGHHSFEDFHQPILQMYGRIRRQENIILVAGSGFGGSDDTYPYITGQWSKKYGYPPMPFDGCLFGSRMMVAKEAHTSKDAKKAIVDAPGLDDSQWEQTYKGPAGGVITVRSEMGEPIHKLATRGVRFWAEMDQKIFSLPKEKRIPELKKNRDYIIKKLNDDFQKVWFGCNKDGKAVDLEDMTYAEIVRRLVDLLYVKHQSRWIDPSFVRLTADFIHRVEERFTSSTGQPSLLQNYADLDTPFETVDRILSHYSEAETQVVNAQDVQHFLLLCLRPTQKPVTFIPALDENFEFFFKKDSLWQSEDLDAVIGQDVGRTCILQGPTAAKFSTVLDQPIKEILDGIHNAHIDALTKDIYKGDANAIPVVEYFGGKLVESEIPLDIESLTVSYDTHKNTYRISNSVNATIPPTDQWLALLAGPNRNWRHAMIMSEVIVQGKKFQTNPLRRIFAPSRGCSLRSSIPTILLRLLSSSRSSPDTTSTLTSLKSSSLARTRSLSI
;
A
#
# COMPACT_ATOMS: atom_id res chain seq x y z
N MET A 1 43.72 -19.99 6.82
CA MET A 1 44.13 -18.97 5.85
C MET A 1 44.74 -17.77 6.57
N GLY A 2 43.97 -16.94 7.29
CA GLY A 2 44.51 -15.77 7.99
C GLY A 2 45.67 -16.07 8.97
N PHE A 3 45.57 -17.15 9.75
CA PHE A 3 46.66 -17.62 10.62
C PHE A 3 47.98 -17.84 9.84
N ILE A 4 47.96 -18.65 8.78
CA ILE A 4 49.17 -18.96 7.98
C ILE A 4 49.71 -17.72 7.29
N ALA A 5 48.83 -16.82 6.82
CA ALA A 5 49.27 -15.53 6.27
C ALA A 5 50.05 -14.69 7.30
N LYS A 6 49.67 -14.76 8.57
CA LYS A 6 50.37 -14.06 9.66
C LYS A 6 51.77 -14.63 9.88
N GLU A 7 51.91 -15.95 9.96
CA GLU A 7 53.20 -16.61 10.14
C GLU A 7 54.18 -16.28 9.00
N VAL A 8 53.68 -16.19 7.76
CA VAL A 8 54.48 -15.79 6.59
C VAL A 8 54.90 -14.31 6.66
N ASP A 9 54.02 -13.42 7.11
CA ASP A 9 54.30 -11.98 7.25
C ASP A 9 55.34 -11.70 8.37
N GLU A 10 55.28 -12.45 9.47
CA GLU A 10 56.22 -12.35 10.60
C GLU A 10 57.59 -12.99 10.29
N GLY A 11 57.75 -13.63 9.12
CA GLY A 11 59.00 -14.24 8.70
C GLY A 11 59.33 -15.53 9.45
N GLU A 12 58.35 -16.17 10.08
CA GLU A 12 58.47 -17.47 10.76
C GLU A 12 58.37 -18.65 9.79
N ASP A 13 58.83 -18.46 8.55
CA ASP A 13 58.93 -19.55 7.59
C ASP A 13 60.03 -20.51 8.07
N ASP A 14 59.72 -21.81 8.10
CA ASP A 14 60.75 -22.78 8.44
C ASP A 14 61.88 -22.70 7.39
N GLY A 15 63.09 -23.16 7.73
CA GLY A 15 64.25 -23.09 6.82
C GLY A 15 64.08 -23.84 5.48
N GLN A 16 62.88 -24.37 5.17
CA GLN A 16 62.50 -25.02 3.92
C GLN A 16 61.45 -24.25 3.10
N GLY A 17 60.88 -23.13 3.59
CA GLY A 17 59.90 -22.32 2.86
C GLY A 17 58.48 -22.89 2.83
N SER A 18 58.08 -23.67 3.85
CA SER A 18 56.86 -24.48 3.79
C SER A 18 55.56 -23.69 3.95
N TYR A 19 55.54 -22.59 4.71
CA TYR A 19 54.30 -21.85 4.98
C TYR A 19 53.85 -21.02 3.78
N GLU A 20 54.77 -20.45 3.01
CA GLU A 20 54.44 -19.68 1.80
C GLU A 20 53.79 -20.57 0.73
N GLU A 21 54.34 -21.77 0.50
CA GLU A 21 53.78 -22.73 -0.47
C GLU A 21 52.42 -23.28 0.00
N VAL A 22 52.26 -23.54 1.30
CA VAL A 22 50.96 -23.93 1.88
C VAL A 22 49.94 -22.82 1.71
N LEU A 23 50.32 -21.55 1.93
CA LEU A 23 49.42 -20.41 1.76
C LEU A 23 48.94 -20.29 0.31
N LYS A 24 49.84 -20.42 -0.67
CA LYS A 24 49.49 -20.43 -2.11
C LYS A 24 48.51 -21.54 -2.45
N LEU A 25 48.70 -22.75 -1.91
CA LEU A 25 47.79 -23.88 -2.11
C LEU A 25 46.42 -23.62 -1.48
N ILE A 26 46.38 -23.09 -0.26
CA ILE A 26 45.12 -22.76 0.44
C ILE A 26 44.35 -21.69 -0.32
N ILE A 27 45.00 -20.64 -0.81
CA ILE A 27 44.33 -19.61 -1.61
C ILE A 27 43.75 -20.23 -2.89
N ASN A 28 44.53 -21.05 -3.61
CA ASN A 28 44.04 -21.73 -4.82
C ASN A 28 42.82 -22.62 -4.55
N GLU A 29 42.86 -23.41 -3.47
CA GLU A 29 41.74 -24.27 -3.08
C GLU A 29 40.53 -23.46 -2.63
N PHE A 30 40.75 -22.36 -1.91
CA PHE A 30 39.68 -21.47 -1.49
C PHE A 30 38.97 -20.82 -2.69
N GLU A 31 39.75 -20.26 -3.62
CA GLU A 31 39.24 -19.65 -4.85
C GLU A 31 38.52 -20.67 -5.73
N ARG A 32 39.05 -21.89 -5.87
CA ARG A 32 38.44 -22.96 -6.68
C ARG A 32 37.16 -23.50 -6.08
N ALA A 33 37.18 -23.88 -4.79
CA ALA A 33 36.06 -24.61 -4.18
C ALA A 33 34.91 -23.68 -3.77
N PHE A 34 35.25 -22.50 -3.21
CA PHE A 34 34.28 -21.61 -2.59
C PHE A 34 33.95 -20.38 -3.45
N LEU A 35 34.95 -19.64 -3.96
CA LEU A 35 34.67 -18.45 -4.78
C LEU A 35 34.16 -18.80 -6.17
N ARG A 36 34.68 -19.86 -6.79
CA ARG A 36 34.31 -20.32 -8.14
C ARG A 36 34.37 -19.21 -9.20
N GLY A 37 35.36 -18.33 -9.08
CA GLY A 37 35.55 -17.18 -9.98
C GLY A 37 34.82 -15.90 -9.56
N ASN A 38 33.93 -15.96 -8.55
CA ASN A 38 33.26 -14.79 -7.97
C ASN A 38 34.17 -14.06 -6.96
N GLU A 39 33.64 -13.03 -6.30
CA GLU A 39 34.35 -12.18 -5.34
C GLU A 39 34.02 -12.55 -3.88
N VAL A 40 34.96 -12.31 -2.94
CA VAL A 40 34.84 -12.80 -1.55
C VAL A 40 33.68 -12.19 -0.77
N HIS A 41 33.25 -10.97 -1.06
CA HIS A 41 32.06 -10.35 -0.46
C HIS A 41 30.78 -11.04 -0.91
N ALA A 42 30.68 -11.38 -2.20
CA ALA A 42 29.55 -12.13 -2.75
C ALA A 42 29.43 -13.50 -2.07
N LEU A 43 30.56 -14.18 -1.80
CA LEU A 43 30.54 -15.39 -0.98
C LEU A 43 30.14 -15.10 0.48
N ALA A 44 30.80 -14.14 1.13
CA ALA A 44 30.66 -13.89 2.56
C ALA A 44 29.22 -13.52 2.95
N VAL A 45 28.49 -12.77 2.11
CA VAL A 45 27.10 -12.39 2.39
C VAL A 45 26.16 -13.59 2.40
N THR A 46 26.41 -14.62 1.58
CA THR A 46 25.59 -15.85 1.54
C THR A 46 25.75 -16.74 2.77
N LEU A 47 26.84 -16.59 3.52
CA LEU A 47 27.10 -17.41 4.69
C LEU A 47 26.21 -16.99 5.86
N PRO A 48 25.63 -17.94 6.62
CA PRO A 48 24.88 -17.62 7.83
C PRO A 48 25.84 -17.11 8.92
N GLY A 49 25.42 -16.10 9.68
CA GLY A 49 26.20 -15.60 10.83
C GLY A 49 26.12 -14.10 11.01
N ILE A 50 26.84 -13.61 12.02
CA ILE A 50 26.96 -12.18 12.33
C ILE A 50 27.97 -11.49 11.40
N VAL A 51 27.79 -10.18 11.20
CA VAL A 51 28.60 -9.36 10.27
C VAL A 51 30.09 -9.44 10.55
N SER A 52 30.51 -9.41 11.82
CA SER A 52 31.94 -9.47 12.18
C SER A 52 32.66 -10.73 11.67
N LYS A 53 31.97 -11.88 11.63
CA LYS A 53 32.55 -13.11 11.06
C LYS A 53 32.67 -13.04 9.54
N LYS A 54 31.72 -12.38 8.87
CA LYS A 54 31.77 -12.17 7.42
C LYS A 54 32.94 -11.26 7.04
N LEU A 55 33.17 -10.19 7.81
CA LEU A 55 34.32 -9.29 7.65
C LEU A 55 35.65 -10.01 7.90
N GLU A 56 35.73 -10.89 8.89
CA GLU A 56 36.95 -11.65 9.17
C GLU A 56 37.34 -12.58 7.99
N ILE A 57 36.37 -13.14 7.27
CA ILE A 57 36.62 -13.94 6.05
C ILE A 57 37.23 -13.04 4.97
N VAL A 58 36.62 -11.86 4.75
CA VAL A 58 37.09 -10.87 3.77
C VAL A 58 38.51 -10.41 4.10
N ARG A 59 38.75 -10.02 5.35
CA ARG A 59 40.06 -9.62 5.88
C ARG A 59 41.11 -10.71 5.68
N SER A 60 40.81 -11.93 6.13
CA SER A 60 41.71 -13.08 6.01
C SER A 60 42.09 -13.37 4.56
N TYR A 61 41.15 -13.21 3.61
CA TYR A 61 41.40 -13.41 2.19
C TYR A 61 42.33 -12.34 1.61
N TYR A 62 42.03 -11.06 1.84
CA TYR A 62 42.85 -9.97 1.32
C TYR A 62 44.25 -9.90 1.94
N PHE A 63 44.34 -10.19 3.24
CA PHE A 63 45.64 -10.31 3.92
C PHE A 63 46.48 -11.45 3.33
N ALA A 64 45.89 -12.65 3.17
CA ALA A 64 46.59 -13.79 2.57
C ALA A 64 47.06 -13.52 1.13
N ARG A 65 46.26 -12.83 0.31
CA ARG A 65 46.67 -12.42 -1.04
C ARG A 65 47.83 -11.44 -1.03
N SER A 66 47.79 -10.45 -0.14
CA SER A 66 48.84 -9.44 -0.01
C SER A 66 50.17 -10.08 0.34
N VAL A 67 50.21 -10.89 1.41
CA VAL A 67 51.43 -11.57 1.88
C VAL A 67 51.98 -12.56 0.85
N SER A 68 51.10 -13.20 0.05
CA SER A 68 51.50 -14.09 -1.04
C SER A 68 51.92 -13.37 -2.34
N ASN A 69 52.05 -12.04 -2.34
CA ASN A 69 52.32 -11.21 -3.52
C ASN A 69 51.34 -11.46 -4.70
N ARG A 70 50.08 -11.77 -4.40
CA ARG A 70 49.02 -11.99 -5.40
C ARG A 70 48.17 -10.74 -5.58
N ALA A 71 48.63 -9.86 -6.47
CA ALA A 71 47.89 -8.65 -6.85
C ALA A 71 46.42 -8.94 -7.23
N ILE A 72 45.55 -7.98 -6.94
CA ILE A 72 44.16 -8.01 -7.41
C ILE A 72 44.17 -7.80 -8.92
N LYS A 73 43.53 -8.71 -9.64
CA LYS A 73 43.39 -8.62 -11.09
C LYS A 73 42.16 -7.76 -11.42
N PRO A 74 42.23 -6.93 -12.47
CA PRO A 74 41.06 -6.20 -12.95
C PRO A 74 40.00 -7.22 -13.41
N HIS A 75 38.87 -7.22 -12.70
CA HIS A 75 37.73 -8.06 -13.03
C HIS A 75 36.47 -7.21 -12.91
N GLU A 76 35.69 -7.16 -13.98
CA GLU A 76 34.44 -6.41 -13.98
C GLU A 76 33.38 -7.16 -13.18
N SER A 77 32.70 -6.45 -12.28
CA SER A 77 31.49 -6.95 -11.65
C SER A 77 30.32 -6.88 -12.63
N ALA A 78 29.25 -7.62 -12.35
CA ALA A 78 28.06 -7.61 -13.19
C ALA A 78 27.44 -6.22 -13.30
N LEU A 79 27.44 -5.43 -12.22
CA LEU A 79 26.93 -4.06 -12.23
C LEU A 79 27.71 -3.15 -13.18
N PHE A 80 29.04 -3.24 -13.17
CA PHE A 80 29.87 -2.38 -14.01
C PHE A 80 29.92 -2.84 -15.47
N ARG A 81 29.76 -4.14 -15.75
CA ARG A 81 29.47 -4.62 -17.11
C ARG A 81 28.15 -4.05 -17.66
N ALA A 82 27.11 -4.07 -16.83
CA ALA A 82 25.82 -3.46 -17.16
C ALA A 82 25.92 -1.92 -17.31
N SER A 83 26.88 -1.29 -16.64
CA SER A 83 27.17 0.13 -16.85
C SER A 83 27.83 0.39 -18.20
N ASP A 84 28.83 -0.42 -18.54
CA ASP A 84 29.58 -0.30 -19.80
C ASP A 84 28.72 -0.62 -21.04
N ASP A 85 27.72 -1.51 -20.92
CA ASP A 85 26.76 -1.81 -21.98
C ASP A 85 25.55 -0.83 -22.05
N GLY A 86 25.43 0.06 -21.07
CA GLY A 86 24.38 1.09 -20.96
C GLY A 86 23.04 0.61 -20.39
N SER A 87 22.93 -0.64 -19.93
CA SER A 87 21.74 -1.17 -19.26
C SER A 87 21.60 -0.73 -17.79
N ALA A 88 22.69 -0.28 -17.18
CA ALA A 88 22.72 0.40 -15.89
C ALA A 88 23.33 1.81 -16.04
N LYS A 89 22.67 2.79 -15.43
CA LYS A 89 23.20 4.15 -15.23
C LYS A 89 23.48 4.35 -13.75
N VAL A 90 24.76 4.41 -13.39
CA VAL A 90 25.26 4.45 -12.02
C VAL A 90 25.67 5.87 -11.63
N PHE A 91 25.18 6.32 -10.49
CA PHE A 91 25.54 7.61 -9.87
C PHE A 91 26.14 7.37 -8.49
N THR A 92 26.92 8.33 -8.00
CA THR A 92 27.47 8.30 -6.64
C THR A 92 26.92 9.42 -5.79
N ILE A 93 26.69 9.13 -4.52
CA ILE A 93 26.39 10.12 -3.49
C ILE A 93 27.33 9.98 -2.31
N PHE A 94 27.62 11.10 -1.67
CA PHE A 94 28.46 11.17 -0.48
C PHE A 94 27.67 11.79 0.68
N GLY A 95 27.64 11.08 1.81
CA GLY A 95 27.01 11.51 3.05
C GLY A 95 27.61 12.79 3.64
N GLY A 96 26.84 13.47 4.50
CA GLY A 96 27.33 14.57 5.32
C GLY A 96 27.33 14.22 6.81
N GLN A 97 27.73 15.18 7.65
CA GLN A 97 27.53 15.06 9.09
C GLN A 97 26.01 15.04 9.38
N GLY A 98 25.55 14.09 10.20
CA GLY A 98 24.13 13.79 10.34
C GLY A 98 23.82 13.03 11.63
N ASN A 99 22.86 12.10 11.63
CA ASN A 99 22.43 11.32 12.81
C ASN A 99 23.45 10.27 13.31
N ILE A 100 24.71 10.32 12.86
CA ILE A 100 25.70 9.27 13.07
C ILE A 100 26.79 9.82 13.98
N GLU A 101 26.84 9.27 15.19
CA GLU A 101 27.86 9.59 16.19
C GLU A 101 29.04 8.60 16.13
N GLU A 102 28.82 7.44 15.51
CA GLU A 102 29.74 6.29 15.46
C GLU A 102 30.57 6.21 14.16
N TYR A 103 30.71 7.31 13.42
CA TYR A 103 31.42 7.31 12.14
C TYR A 103 32.88 6.83 12.25
N PHE A 104 33.51 7.01 13.42
CA PHE A 104 34.88 6.58 13.66
C PHE A 104 35.01 5.06 13.80
N GLU A 105 33.96 4.38 14.30
CA GLU A 105 33.95 2.92 14.34
C GLU A 105 33.85 2.31 12.94
N GLU A 106 33.21 3.01 11.99
CA GLU A 106 33.25 2.64 10.58
C GLU A 106 34.67 2.77 9.98
N LEU A 107 35.43 3.80 10.37
CA LEU A 107 36.85 3.92 10.01
C LEU A 107 37.68 2.77 10.63
N ARG A 108 37.39 2.42 11.88
CA ARG A 108 38.06 1.31 12.58
C ARG A 108 37.79 -0.02 11.90
N GLU A 109 36.54 -0.30 11.55
CA GLU A 109 36.15 -1.51 10.79
C GLU A 109 36.87 -1.58 9.44
N LEU A 110 36.91 -0.46 8.72
CA LEU A 110 37.63 -0.34 7.45
C LEU A 110 39.13 -0.64 7.61
N TYR A 111 39.79 -0.01 8.58
CA TYR A 111 41.22 -0.19 8.84
C TYR A 111 41.54 -1.62 9.27
N GLN A 112 40.68 -2.25 10.07
CA GLN A 112 40.83 -3.64 10.47
C GLN A 112 40.61 -4.63 9.32
N THR A 113 39.66 -4.34 8.42
CA THR A 113 39.26 -5.26 7.35
C THR A 113 40.14 -5.14 6.11
N TYR A 114 40.54 -3.93 5.72
CA TYR A 114 41.29 -3.65 4.49
C TYR A 114 42.64 -2.93 4.73
N PRO A 115 43.45 -3.31 5.74
CA PRO A 115 44.68 -2.59 6.06
C PRO A 115 45.65 -2.52 4.87
N THR A 116 45.64 -3.56 4.01
CA THR A 116 46.49 -3.67 2.82
C THR A 116 46.09 -2.70 1.70
N PHE A 117 44.85 -2.20 1.69
CA PHE A 117 44.36 -1.30 0.66
C PHE A 117 44.44 0.17 1.07
N ILE A 118 44.16 0.48 2.34
CA ILE A 118 44.04 1.86 2.81
C ILE A 118 45.12 2.28 3.80
N GLY A 119 46.04 1.39 4.20
CA GLY A 119 47.07 1.70 5.19
C GLY A 119 47.89 2.95 4.89
N GLU A 120 48.33 3.12 3.63
CA GLU A 120 49.05 4.32 3.16
C GLU A 120 48.17 5.57 3.27
N LEU A 121 46.94 5.52 2.75
CA LEU A 121 45.97 6.62 2.83
C LEU A 121 45.73 7.08 4.27
N ILE A 122 45.46 6.14 5.18
CA ILE A 122 45.18 6.44 6.59
C ILE A 122 46.40 7.05 7.28
N THR A 123 47.60 6.53 7.00
CA THR A 123 48.84 7.00 7.63
C THR A 123 49.17 8.41 7.16
N SER A 124 49.15 8.67 5.84
CA SER A 124 49.38 10.02 5.29
C SER A 124 48.31 11.03 5.70
N ALA A 125 47.05 10.60 5.81
CA ALA A 125 45.97 11.43 6.32
C ALA A 125 46.19 11.80 7.80
N ALA A 126 46.62 10.84 8.62
CA ALA A 126 46.91 11.08 10.04
C ALA A 126 48.07 12.07 10.22
N GLU A 127 49.17 11.90 9.48
CA GLU A 127 50.31 12.82 9.50
C GLU A 127 49.90 14.23 9.08
N LEU A 128 49.14 14.36 7.98
CA LEU A 128 48.62 15.63 7.49
C LEU A 128 47.75 16.32 8.54
N LEU A 129 46.73 15.62 9.06
CA LEU A 129 45.77 16.18 10.00
C LEU A 129 46.42 16.52 11.35
N GLN A 130 47.40 15.73 11.79
CA GLN A 130 48.19 16.06 12.97
C GLN A 130 49.01 17.34 12.74
N SER A 131 49.66 17.48 11.58
CA SER A 131 50.39 18.71 11.21
C SER A 131 49.47 19.93 11.19
N LEU A 132 48.32 19.83 10.52
CA LEU A 132 47.33 20.91 10.45
C LEU A 132 46.76 21.26 11.83
N SER A 133 46.51 20.26 12.69
CA SER A 133 46.00 20.49 14.05
C SER A 133 46.97 21.24 14.95
N ASN A 134 48.29 21.18 14.66
CA ASN A 134 49.34 21.89 15.38
C ASN A 134 49.60 23.31 14.86
N GLU A 135 48.93 23.74 13.79
CA GLU A 135 49.03 25.13 13.31
C GLU A 135 48.57 26.10 14.41
N PRO A 136 49.28 27.21 14.67
CA PRO A 136 48.94 28.14 15.77
C PRO A 136 47.51 28.70 15.69
N SER A 137 46.94 28.77 14.48
CA SER A 137 45.59 29.25 14.24
C SER A 137 44.49 28.18 14.45
N ALA A 138 44.89 26.92 14.66
CA ALA A 138 44.02 25.75 14.82
C ALA A 138 44.19 25.03 16.17
N GLU A 139 45.41 25.00 16.74
CA GLU A 139 45.81 24.24 17.94
C GLU A 139 44.81 24.32 19.10
N LYS A 140 44.31 25.52 19.42
CA LYS A 140 43.35 25.74 20.51
C LYS A 140 42.01 25.00 20.34
N THR A 141 41.67 24.63 19.11
CA THR A 141 40.45 23.89 18.76
C THR A 141 40.59 22.41 19.09
N TYR A 142 41.82 21.88 19.10
CA TYR A 142 42.12 20.46 19.22
C TYR A 142 42.68 20.07 20.60
N ALA A 143 41.95 20.40 21.67
CA ALA A 143 42.40 20.20 23.04
C ALA A 143 42.71 18.74 23.42
N LYS A 144 42.17 17.75 22.69
CA LYS A 144 42.43 16.30 22.88
C LYS A 144 43.31 15.71 21.76
N GLY A 145 43.90 16.56 20.92
CA GLY A 145 44.69 16.17 19.76
C GLY A 145 43.86 15.61 18.61
N LEU A 146 44.55 15.32 17.50
CA LEU A 146 43.99 14.66 16.32
C LEU A 146 44.91 13.50 15.86
N ASP A 147 45.23 12.60 16.81
CA ASP A 147 46.12 11.45 16.58
C ASP A 147 45.32 10.19 16.21
N ILE A 148 44.94 10.13 14.94
CA ILE A 148 44.06 9.09 14.37
C ILE A 148 44.68 7.70 14.50
N MET A 149 46.00 7.57 14.32
CA MET A 149 46.68 6.28 14.35
C MET A 149 46.61 5.68 15.74
N THR A 150 46.91 6.47 16.77
CA THR A 150 46.80 6.04 18.16
C THR A 150 45.37 5.61 18.47
N TRP A 151 44.36 6.39 18.06
CA TRP A 151 42.94 6.05 18.29
C TRP A 151 42.50 4.77 17.57
N LEU A 152 43.04 4.48 16.37
CA LEU A 152 42.74 3.24 15.63
C LEU A 152 43.38 2.01 16.28
N THR A 153 44.62 2.14 16.77
CA THR A 153 45.39 1.02 17.36
C THR A 153 45.05 0.73 18.82
N ASP A 154 44.75 1.76 19.61
CA ASP A 154 44.38 1.67 21.01
C ASP A 154 42.99 2.30 21.21
N PRO A 155 41.91 1.48 21.23
CA PRO A 155 40.56 1.98 21.42
C PRO A 155 40.38 2.81 22.69
N ASP A 156 41.11 2.51 23.78
CA ASP A 156 41.00 3.22 25.06
C ASP A 156 41.56 4.66 24.99
N SER A 157 42.38 4.96 23.99
CA SER A 157 42.91 6.31 23.72
C SER A 157 41.94 7.20 22.93
N THR A 158 40.85 6.63 22.41
CA THR A 158 39.88 7.35 21.57
C THR A 158 39.14 8.40 22.42
N PRO A 159 39.08 9.68 21.98
CA PRO A 159 38.31 10.69 22.68
C PRO A 159 36.82 10.33 22.78
N ASP A 160 36.11 10.94 23.73
CA ASP A 160 34.66 10.80 23.84
C ASP A 160 33.92 11.31 22.61
N VAL A 161 32.71 10.79 22.46
CA VAL A 161 31.81 11.06 21.34
C VAL A 161 31.59 12.56 21.14
N ASP A 162 31.42 13.36 22.20
CA ASP A 162 31.20 14.81 22.08
C ASP A 162 32.37 15.51 21.37
N TYR A 163 33.60 15.06 21.62
CA TYR A 163 34.78 15.56 20.90
C TYR A 163 34.81 15.08 19.44
N LEU A 164 34.56 13.78 19.21
CA LEU A 164 34.56 13.21 17.87
C LEU A 164 33.49 13.83 16.95
N VAL A 165 32.29 14.12 17.46
CA VAL A 165 31.21 14.74 16.66
C VAL A 165 31.39 16.24 16.48
N SER A 166 32.39 16.87 17.10
CA SER A 166 32.69 18.28 16.84
C SER A 166 33.10 18.47 15.38
N ALA A 167 32.63 19.54 14.74
CA ALA A 167 32.91 19.82 13.33
C ALA A 167 34.41 19.80 12.96
N PRO A 168 35.34 20.35 13.77
CA PRO A 168 36.78 20.31 13.46
C PRO A 168 37.34 18.89 13.34
N VAL A 169 36.81 17.94 14.11
CA VAL A 169 37.25 16.54 14.12
C VAL A 169 36.46 15.71 13.10
N SER A 170 35.13 15.79 13.14
CA SER A 170 34.25 14.99 12.30
C SER A 170 34.35 15.31 10.80
N PHE A 171 34.55 16.56 10.40
CA PHE A 171 34.62 16.92 8.97
C PHE A 171 35.72 16.17 8.22
N PRO A 172 37.01 16.31 8.60
CA PRO A 172 38.08 15.62 7.90
C PRO A 172 38.00 14.08 8.08
N LEU A 173 37.58 13.59 9.25
CA LEU A 173 37.51 12.14 9.49
C LEU A 173 36.36 11.46 8.72
N ILE A 174 35.20 12.10 8.58
CA ILE A 174 34.14 11.59 7.71
C ILE A 174 34.61 11.60 6.25
N GLY A 175 35.31 12.64 5.81
CA GLY A 175 35.94 12.66 4.49
C GLY A 175 36.90 11.49 4.30
N LEU A 176 37.71 11.17 5.31
CA LEU A 176 38.63 10.04 5.29
C LEU A 176 37.92 8.69 5.19
N VAL A 177 36.80 8.49 5.90
CA VAL A 177 35.95 7.29 5.76
C VAL A 177 35.43 7.14 4.33
N GLN A 178 34.94 8.23 3.74
CA GLN A 178 34.42 8.24 2.38
C GLN A 178 35.51 7.93 1.34
N MET A 179 36.70 8.52 1.50
CA MET A 179 37.86 8.21 0.68
C MET A 179 38.25 6.75 0.79
N ALA A 180 38.30 6.21 2.00
CA ALA A 180 38.68 4.83 2.24
C ALA A 180 37.70 3.84 1.60
N HIS A 181 36.38 4.07 1.68
CA HIS A 181 35.41 3.21 0.96
C HIS A 181 35.56 3.30 -0.56
N TYR A 182 35.79 4.50 -1.10
CA TYR A 182 36.01 4.69 -2.54
C TYR A 182 37.30 3.98 -3.01
N GLU A 183 38.40 4.15 -2.28
CA GLU A 183 39.68 3.49 -2.55
C GLU A 183 39.55 1.97 -2.45
N VAL A 184 38.93 1.44 -1.38
CA VAL A 184 38.67 -0.01 -1.24
C VAL A 184 37.89 -0.54 -2.43
N THR A 185 36.88 0.20 -2.91
CA THR A 185 36.07 -0.20 -4.07
C THR A 185 36.91 -0.27 -5.34
N CYS A 186 37.73 0.75 -5.61
CA CYS A 186 38.64 0.77 -6.76
C CYS A 186 39.66 -0.39 -6.68
N ARG A 187 40.27 -0.60 -5.51
CA ARG A 187 41.27 -1.66 -5.27
C ARG A 187 40.69 -3.06 -5.46
N ILE A 188 39.47 -3.32 -4.96
CA ILE A 188 38.80 -4.62 -5.12
C ILE A 188 38.47 -4.91 -6.58
N LEU A 189 38.02 -3.90 -7.32
CA LEU A 189 37.74 -4.03 -8.76
C LEU A 189 39.03 -4.12 -9.60
N GLY A 190 40.19 -3.80 -9.01
CA GLY A 190 41.47 -3.73 -9.71
C GLY A 190 41.54 -2.55 -10.69
N LEU A 191 40.84 -1.45 -10.37
CA LEU A 191 40.76 -0.24 -11.18
C LEU A 191 41.49 0.92 -10.49
N ASP A 192 42.00 1.86 -11.27
CA ASP A 192 42.35 3.17 -10.73
C ASP A 192 41.10 4.08 -10.59
N PRO A 193 41.19 5.18 -9.82
CA PRO A 193 40.08 6.11 -9.62
C PRO A 193 39.48 6.69 -10.91
N GLY A 194 40.28 6.92 -11.95
CA GLY A 194 39.81 7.46 -13.23
C GLY A 194 39.00 6.43 -14.01
N GLN A 195 39.49 5.18 -14.07
CA GLN A 195 38.79 4.05 -14.69
C GLN A 195 37.48 3.70 -13.99
N PHE A 196 37.43 3.82 -12.66
CA PHE A 196 36.18 3.64 -11.92
C PHE A 196 35.19 4.78 -12.23
N ARG A 197 35.67 6.03 -12.20
CA ARG A 197 34.89 7.22 -12.51
C ARG A 197 34.26 7.18 -13.91
N GLU A 198 34.96 6.65 -14.92
CA GLU A 198 34.44 6.52 -16.29
C GLU A 198 33.17 5.65 -16.38
N ARG A 199 32.93 4.78 -15.39
CA ARG A 199 31.73 3.94 -15.29
C ARG A 199 30.59 4.61 -14.52
N LEU A 200 30.77 5.86 -14.13
CA LEU A 200 29.77 6.66 -13.42
C LEU A 200 29.22 7.75 -14.35
N VAL A 201 27.93 8.05 -14.21
CA VAL A 201 27.27 9.09 -15.02
C VAL A 201 27.34 10.46 -14.36
N GLY A 202 27.44 10.52 -13.03
CA GLY A 202 27.55 11.76 -12.27
C GLY A 202 27.58 11.54 -10.76
N SER A 203 27.91 12.59 -10.03
CA SER A 203 28.12 12.55 -8.59
C SER A 203 27.53 13.78 -7.89
N THR A 204 27.19 13.66 -6.62
CA THR A 204 26.90 14.81 -5.75
C THR A 204 27.15 14.41 -4.29
N GLY A 205 27.08 15.37 -3.38
CA GLY A 205 27.26 15.10 -1.96
C GLY A 205 26.39 15.96 -1.08
N HIS A 206 25.95 15.41 0.04
CA HIS A 206 25.10 16.10 0.99
C HIS A 206 25.97 16.92 1.94
N SER A 207 25.70 18.23 2.01
CA SER A 207 26.49 19.15 2.83
C SER A 207 28.00 18.98 2.54
N GLN A 208 28.82 18.63 3.54
CA GLN A 208 30.26 18.40 3.37
C GLN A 208 30.63 17.35 2.30
N GLY A 209 29.76 16.37 2.02
CA GLY A 209 30.03 15.31 1.06
C GLY A 209 30.26 15.85 -0.36
N ILE A 210 29.86 17.09 -0.67
CA ILE A 210 30.08 17.70 -1.98
C ILE A 210 31.57 17.84 -2.31
N VAL A 211 32.44 17.98 -1.30
CA VAL A 211 33.89 18.02 -1.50
C VAL A 211 34.38 16.66 -2.01
N MET A 212 33.87 15.55 -1.45
CA MET A 212 34.20 14.20 -1.91
C MET A 212 33.65 13.90 -3.31
N ALA A 213 32.48 14.44 -3.65
CA ALA A 213 31.93 14.32 -5.00
C ALA A 213 32.83 15.01 -6.04
N ALA A 214 33.34 16.21 -5.72
CA ALA A 214 34.31 16.92 -6.57
C ALA A 214 35.66 16.19 -6.64
N ALA A 215 36.18 15.73 -5.50
CA ALA A 215 37.45 15.00 -5.40
C ALA A 215 37.46 13.73 -6.27
N THR A 216 36.43 12.90 -6.16
CA THR A 216 36.31 11.64 -6.92
C THR A 216 36.05 11.88 -8.41
N ALA A 217 35.41 12.99 -8.78
CA ALA A 217 35.27 13.39 -10.18
C ALA A 217 36.58 13.94 -10.76
N ALA A 218 37.43 14.61 -9.98
CA ALA A 218 38.72 15.14 -10.42
C ALA A 218 39.82 14.06 -10.55
N ALA A 219 39.83 13.06 -9.67
CA ALA A 219 40.88 12.05 -9.64
C ALA A 219 40.90 11.16 -10.90
N ALA A 220 42.07 11.04 -11.53
CA ALA A 220 42.26 10.30 -12.78
C ALA A 220 43.18 9.07 -12.64
N SER A 221 43.97 8.98 -11.57
CA SER A 221 44.93 7.91 -11.30
C SER A 221 45.25 7.84 -9.81
N TRP A 222 45.94 6.79 -9.36
CA TRP A 222 46.43 6.68 -7.97
C TRP A 222 47.40 7.79 -7.57
N GLU A 223 48.13 8.39 -8.52
CA GLU A 223 49.03 9.52 -8.24
C GLU A 223 48.21 10.79 -7.96
N SER A 224 47.29 11.16 -8.87
CA SER A 224 46.39 12.29 -8.66
C SER A 224 45.48 12.10 -7.44
N TRP A 225 45.12 10.86 -7.10
CA TRP A 225 44.31 10.55 -5.92
C TRP A 225 45.01 10.93 -4.62
N ARG A 226 46.33 10.72 -4.51
CA ARG A 226 47.09 11.14 -3.33
C ARG A 226 47.07 12.66 -3.15
N GLU A 227 47.30 13.40 -4.23
CA GLU A 227 47.28 14.87 -4.21
C GLU A 227 45.88 15.43 -3.88
N ILE A 228 44.85 14.86 -4.48
CA ILE A 228 43.45 15.23 -4.23
C ILE A 228 43.02 14.86 -2.81
N ALA A 229 43.47 13.72 -2.27
CA ALA A 229 43.19 13.33 -0.89
C ALA A 229 43.75 14.35 0.10
N THR A 230 45.01 14.77 -0.06
CA THR A 230 45.63 15.83 0.75
C THR A 230 44.84 17.14 0.66
N SER A 231 44.51 17.58 -0.55
CA SER A 231 43.75 18.81 -0.78
C SER A 231 42.36 18.74 -0.13
N THR A 232 41.65 17.63 -0.31
CA THR A 232 40.29 17.42 0.21
C THR A 232 40.24 17.38 1.73
N LEU A 233 41.17 16.66 2.37
CA LEU A 233 41.25 16.63 3.83
C LEU A 233 41.60 18.01 4.41
N THR A 234 42.47 18.76 3.73
CA THR A 234 42.82 20.14 4.11
C THR A 234 41.60 21.07 4.01
N ILE A 235 40.81 20.97 2.93
CA ILE A 235 39.56 21.72 2.74
C ILE A 235 38.59 21.42 3.90
N LEU A 236 38.33 20.13 4.16
CA LEU A 236 37.39 19.72 5.21
C LEU A 236 37.87 20.13 6.61
N PHE A 237 39.17 20.02 6.89
CA PHE A 237 39.78 20.45 8.14
C PHE A 237 39.52 21.94 8.40
N TRP A 238 39.83 22.80 7.43
CA TRP A 238 39.67 24.25 7.61
C TRP A 238 38.19 24.66 7.68
N ILE A 239 37.31 24.02 6.91
CA ILE A 239 35.86 24.24 7.04
C ILE A 239 35.39 23.93 8.46
N GLY A 240 35.75 22.76 9.00
CA GLY A 240 35.36 22.35 10.35
C GLY A 240 35.91 23.29 11.43
N ALA A 241 37.22 23.57 11.37
CA ALA A 241 37.93 24.41 12.34
C ALA A 241 37.39 25.85 12.36
N ARG A 242 37.35 26.54 11.21
CA ARG A 242 36.90 27.94 11.14
C ARG A 242 35.42 28.11 11.43
N SER A 243 34.60 27.14 11.04
CA SER A 243 33.16 27.17 11.37
C SER A 243 32.94 27.09 12.89
N GLN A 244 33.68 26.22 13.57
CA GLN A 244 33.58 26.09 15.02
C GLN A 244 34.14 27.32 15.76
N GLN A 245 35.22 27.91 15.25
CA GLN A 245 35.81 29.14 15.81
C GLN A 245 34.89 30.35 15.66
N SER A 246 34.18 30.44 14.53
CA SER A 246 33.25 31.55 14.25
C SER A 246 31.94 31.41 15.02
N PHE A 247 31.52 30.19 15.34
CA PHE A 247 30.35 29.92 16.18
C PHE A 247 30.70 28.93 17.30
N PRO A 248 31.32 29.40 18.40
CA PRO A 248 31.68 28.55 19.52
C PRO A 248 30.47 27.92 20.21
N VAL A 249 30.67 26.74 20.80
CA VAL A 249 29.63 26.05 21.56
C VAL A 249 29.24 26.89 22.78
N THR A 250 27.97 27.31 22.85
CA THR A 250 27.42 28.04 23.99
C THR A 250 26.84 27.08 25.01
N SER A 251 27.04 27.34 26.31
CA SER A 251 26.46 26.53 27.38
C SER A 251 24.94 26.65 27.42
N MET A 252 24.26 25.51 27.53
CA MET A 252 22.82 25.43 27.78
C MET A 252 22.54 25.33 29.27
N THR A 253 21.39 25.84 29.73
CA THR A 253 21.01 25.64 31.13
C THR A 253 20.66 24.17 31.39
N PRO A 254 20.97 23.61 32.57
CA PRO A 254 20.64 22.21 32.90
C PRO A 254 19.16 21.88 32.72
N THR A 255 18.27 22.84 33.00
CA THR A 255 16.83 22.70 32.83
C THR A 255 16.43 22.50 31.37
N MET A 256 16.96 23.32 30.44
CA MET A 256 16.64 23.18 29.01
C MET A 256 17.15 21.85 28.45
N LEU A 257 18.31 21.39 28.92
CA LEU A 257 18.91 20.13 28.50
C LEU A 257 18.07 18.94 28.99
N SER A 258 17.69 18.92 30.27
CA SER A 258 16.80 17.89 30.83
C SER A 258 15.47 17.84 30.10
N GLU A 259 14.82 19.01 29.91
CA GLU A 259 13.51 19.07 29.26
C GLU A 259 13.57 18.59 27.80
N SER A 260 14.62 18.92 27.06
CA SER A 260 14.83 18.43 25.68
C SER A 260 14.97 16.90 25.62
N LEU A 261 15.75 16.33 26.55
CA LEU A 261 15.97 14.88 26.64
C LEU A 261 14.70 14.13 27.06
N GLU A 262 13.95 14.64 28.05
CA GLU A 262 12.68 14.06 28.51
C GLU A 262 11.62 13.99 27.40
N HIS A 263 11.64 14.93 26.46
CA HIS A 263 10.75 14.94 25.29
C HIS A 263 11.30 14.15 24.08
N GLY A 264 12.45 13.50 24.22
CA GLY A 264 13.07 12.69 23.16
C GLY A 264 13.65 13.50 22.00
N GLU A 265 14.00 14.77 22.23
CA GLU A 265 14.49 15.70 21.20
C GLU A 265 16.02 15.66 21.06
N GLY A 266 16.72 15.05 22.01
CA GLY A 266 18.19 14.99 22.05
C GLY A 266 18.83 16.24 22.66
N THR A 267 20.17 16.26 22.71
CA THR A 267 20.95 17.39 23.21
C THR A 267 20.84 18.58 22.26
N PRO A 268 20.48 19.78 22.73
CA PRO A 268 20.35 20.95 21.85
C PRO A 268 21.65 21.31 21.12
N THR A 269 21.57 21.36 19.80
CA THR A 269 22.66 21.75 18.89
C THR A 269 22.20 22.85 17.92
N PRO A 270 23.10 23.43 17.10
CA PRO A 270 22.71 24.46 16.13
C PRO A 270 21.89 23.96 14.93
N MET A 271 21.58 22.66 14.84
CA MET A 271 20.81 22.08 13.72
C MET A 271 19.73 21.11 14.22
N LEU A 272 18.48 21.37 13.85
CA LEU A 272 17.29 20.62 14.28
C LEU A 272 16.63 19.94 13.07
N SER A 273 16.52 18.61 13.07
CA SER A 273 15.76 17.86 12.07
C SER A 273 14.28 17.84 12.42
N ILE A 274 13.41 18.08 11.44
CA ILE A 274 11.94 18.01 11.52
C ILE A 274 11.42 17.13 10.39
N ARG A 275 10.80 16.01 10.74
CA ARG A 275 10.23 15.01 9.83
C ARG A 275 8.71 14.97 9.92
N ASP A 276 8.06 14.61 8.82
CA ASP A 276 6.60 14.45 8.64
C ASP A 276 5.78 15.76 8.58
N LEU A 277 6.43 16.93 8.65
CA LEU A 277 5.82 18.23 8.35
C LEU A 277 6.27 18.74 6.99
N SER A 278 5.35 19.38 6.25
CA SER A 278 5.70 20.05 5.00
C SER A 278 6.55 21.30 5.24
N GLN A 279 7.30 21.73 4.23
CA GLN A 279 8.08 22.97 4.30
C GLN A 279 7.24 24.18 4.69
N ALA A 280 6.02 24.30 4.16
CA ALA A 280 5.12 25.42 4.46
C ALA A 280 4.69 25.44 5.93
N GLU A 281 4.40 24.27 6.50
CA GLU A 281 4.05 24.15 7.93
C GLU A 281 5.24 24.49 8.83
N VAL A 282 6.43 23.98 8.51
CA VAL A 282 7.65 24.30 9.26
C VAL A 282 7.97 25.79 9.20
N GLN A 283 7.86 26.41 8.00
CA GLN A 283 8.11 27.84 7.83
C GLN A 283 7.17 28.70 8.69
N LYS A 284 5.88 28.33 8.80
CA LYS A 284 4.92 29.02 9.67
C LYS A 284 5.37 29.03 11.14
N HIS A 285 5.92 27.91 11.63
CA HIS A 285 6.44 27.83 13.00
C HIS A 285 7.76 28.60 13.18
N ILE A 286 8.62 28.59 12.16
CA ILE A 286 9.84 29.40 12.11
C ILE A 286 9.50 30.89 12.20
N ASP A 287 8.59 31.38 11.35
CA ASP A 287 8.19 32.80 11.31
C ASP A 287 7.60 33.26 12.64
N ALA A 288 6.73 32.44 13.24
CA ALA A 288 6.15 32.70 14.55
C ALA A 288 7.21 32.72 15.67
N THR A 289 8.27 31.92 15.55
CA THR A 289 9.38 31.92 16.51
C THR A 289 10.27 33.15 16.31
N ASN A 290 10.64 33.45 15.06
CA ASN A 290 11.50 34.58 14.70
C ASN A 290 10.90 35.94 15.04
N GLN A 291 9.57 36.07 15.09
CA GLN A 291 8.89 37.30 15.51
C GLN A 291 9.31 37.76 16.92
N TYR A 292 9.68 36.83 17.80
CA TYR A 292 10.10 37.12 19.17
C TYR A 292 11.63 37.15 19.35
N LEU A 293 12.39 36.94 18.28
CA LEU A 293 13.85 36.86 18.30
C LEU A 293 14.46 38.07 17.58
N PRO A 294 15.58 38.62 18.07
CA PRO A 294 16.35 39.61 17.32
C PRO A 294 17.01 38.96 16.09
N ALA A 295 17.36 39.77 15.10
CA ALA A 295 17.84 39.29 13.80
C ALA A 295 19.08 38.39 13.88
N ASP A 296 19.97 38.64 14.84
CA ASP A 296 21.16 37.83 15.12
C ASP A 296 20.83 36.45 15.72
N ARG A 297 19.58 36.19 16.12
CA ARG A 297 19.13 34.90 16.67
C ARG A 297 18.08 34.18 15.82
N HIS A 298 17.80 34.70 14.63
CA HIS A 298 16.82 34.07 13.73
C HIS A 298 17.23 32.67 13.30
N ILE A 299 16.23 31.80 13.22
CA ILE A 299 16.35 30.44 12.71
C ILE A 299 15.81 30.36 11.29
N SER A 300 16.38 29.50 10.45
CA SER A 300 15.95 29.31 9.06
C SER A 300 16.11 27.87 8.60
N VAL A 301 15.34 27.47 7.59
CA VAL A 301 15.53 26.17 6.92
C VAL A 301 16.89 26.16 6.22
N SER A 302 17.70 25.14 6.52
CA SER A 302 19.06 24.95 5.98
C SER A 302 19.13 23.78 5.01
N LEU A 303 18.42 22.68 5.30
CA LEU A 303 18.40 21.48 4.46
C LEU A 303 16.96 21.09 4.15
N ILE A 304 16.67 20.86 2.88
CA ILE A 304 15.42 20.29 2.40
C ILE A 304 15.78 18.89 1.87
N ASN A 305 15.74 17.91 2.78
CA ASN A 305 16.13 16.53 2.51
C ASN A 305 15.04 15.77 1.74
N SER A 306 13.78 16.11 1.98
CA SER A 306 12.61 15.67 1.20
C SER A 306 11.44 16.66 1.41
N PRO A 307 10.31 16.53 0.69
CA PRO A 307 9.14 17.40 0.89
C PRO A 307 8.63 17.47 2.34
N ARG A 308 8.95 16.46 3.16
CA ARG A 308 8.55 16.37 4.59
C ARG A 308 9.71 16.01 5.53
N ASN A 309 10.96 16.23 5.11
CA ASN A 309 12.13 16.06 5.97
C ASN A 309 13.02 17.28 5.79
N LEU A 310 13.03 18.14 6.81
CA LEU A 310 13.73 19.42 6.81
C LEU A 310 14.72 19.49 7.96
N VAL A 311 15.71 20.34 7.81
CA VAL A 311 16.60 20.75 8.90
C VAL A 311 16.56 22.26 9.04
N VAL A 312 16.49 22.72 10.28
CA VAL A 312 16.44 24.13 10.66
C VAL A 312 17.72 24.45 11.41
N THR A 313 18.38 25.56 11.03
CA THR A 313 19.64 26.00 11.64
C THR A 313 19.45 27.31 12.39
N GLY A 314 20.17 27.46 13.50
CA GLY A 314 20.36 28.71 14.23
C GLY A 314 20.89 28.45 15.65
N PRO A 315 20.88 29.45 16.55
CA PRO A 315 21.41 29.25 17.90
C PRO A 315 20.65 28.14 18.64
N PRO A 316 21.31 27.23 19.37
CA PRO A 316 20.66 26.10 20.06
C PRO A 316 19.50 26.54 20.97
N THR A 317 19.65 27.68 21.63
CA THR A 317 18.61 28.29 22.48
C THR A 317 17.37 28.73 21.72
N SER A 318 17.52 29.17 20.47
CA SER A 318 16.41 29.59 19.60
C SER A 318 15.69 28.40 18.99
N LEU A 319 16.43 27.36 18.59
CA LEU A 319 15.87 26.08 18.14
C LEU A 319 15.13 25.34 19.27
N TYR A 320 15.64 25.44 20.51
CA TYR A 320 14.90 24.99 21.68
C TYR A 320 13.53 25.68 21.81
N GLY A 321 13.50 27.01 21.62
CA GLY A 321 12.26 27.79 21.59
C GLY A 321 11.27 27.32 20.52
N LEU A 322 11.76 26.99 19.32
CA LEU A 322 10.96 26.38 18.26
C LEU A 322 10.38 25.02 18.73
N ASN A 323 11.20 24.14 19.31
CA ASN A 323 10.72 22.86 19.85
C ASN A 323 9.65 23.06 20.94
N SER A 324 9.82 24.00 21.86
CA SER A 324 8.80 24.32 22.86
C SER A 324 7.45 24.72 22.23
N GLN A 325 7.44 25.42 21.09
CA GLN A 325 6.20 25.68 20.35
C GLN A 325 5.66 24.41 19.68
N LEU A 326 6.53 23.63 19.04
CA LEU A 326 6.18 22.38 18.37
C LEU A 326 5.56 21.35 19.33
N ARG A 327 6.05 21.25 20.57
CA ARG A 327 5.48 20.39 21.64
C ARG A 327 3.99 20.64 21.86
N ARG A 328 3.51 21.88 21.69
CA ARG A 328 2.10 22.26 21.93
C ARG A 328 1.15 21.76 20.83
N VAL A 329 1.65 21.60 19.61
CA VAL A 329 0.87 21.17 18.45
C VAL A 329 1.04 19.68 18.13
N LYS A 330 2.16 19.09 18.54
CA LYS A 330 2.49 17.67 18.35
C LYS A 330 1.54 16.76 19.12
N ALA A 331 1.10 15.70 18.48
CA ALA A 331 0.41 14.60 19.16
C ALA A 331 1.38 13.79 20.04
N PRO A 332 1.00 13.43 21.28
CA PRO A 332 1.76 12.46 22.07
C PRO A 332 1.90 11.12 21.34
N THR A 333 3.06 10.46 21.51
CA THR A 333 3.31 9.12 20.98
C THR A 333 2.28 8.15 21.56
N GLY A 334 1.61 7.38 20.70
CA GLY A 334 0.60 6.39 21.12
C GLY A 334 -0.82 6.92 21.33
N LEU A 335 -1.08 8.24 21.16
CA LEU A 335 -2.45 8.77 21.22
C LEU A 335 -3.28 8.25 20.04
N ASP A 336 -4.22 7.33 20.29
CA ASP A 336 -5.14 6.85 19.25
C ASP A 336 -6.08 7.99 18.78
N GLN A 337 -6.03 8.28 17.49
CA GLN A 337 -6.86 9.30 16.83
C GLN A 337 -7.70 8.70 15.70
N THR A 338 -7.79 7.37 15.60
CA THR A 338 -8.50 6.66 14.50
C THR A 338 -10.01 6.93 14.49
N ARG A 339 -10.60 7.31 15.65
CA ARG A 339 -12.00 7.73 15.79
C ARG A 339 -12.21 9.26 15.73
N ILE A 340 -11.16 10.02 15.40
CA ILE A 340 -11.21 11.47 15.22
C ILE A 340 -11.10 11.77 13.72
N PRO A 341 -11.97 12.62 13.14
CA PRO A 341 -11.85 13.06 11.74
C PRO A 341 -10.46 13.58 11.42
N HIS A 342 -9.92 13.22 10.25
CA HIS A 342 -8.52 13.43 9.91
C HIS A 342 -8.05 14.89 10.08
N THR A 343 -8.84 15.87 9.62
CA THR A 343 -8.47 17.29 9.73
C THR A 343 -8.50 17.86 11.15
N GLU A 344 -9.15 17.18 12.09
CA GLU A 344 -9.24 17.59 13.50
C GLU A 344 -8.19 16.89 14.39
N ARG A 345 -7.37 16.00 13.81
CA ARG A 345 -6.30 15.31 14.53
C ARG A 345 -5.16 16.26 14.90
N LYS A 346 -4.53 16.00 16.03
CA LYS A 346 -3.20 16.55 16.31
C LYS A 346 -2.19 15.97 15.33
N VAL A 347 -1.33 16.83 14.80
CA VAL A 347 -0.32 16.46 13.81
C VAL A 347 0.73 15.59 14.48
N ARG A 348 1.07 14.47 13.83
CA ARG A 348 2.16 13.59 14.25
C ARG A 348 3.40 13.92 13.45
N PHE A 349 4.48 14.27 14.13
CA PHE A 349 5.77 14.55 13.51
C PHE A 349 6.92 14.29 14.50
N SER A 350 8.12 14.12 13.96
CA SER A 350 9.34 13.87 14.74
C SER A 350 10.30 15.04 14.57
N ASN A 351 10.77 15.60 15.67
CA ASN A 351 11.77 16.65 15.72
C ASN A 351 12.88 16.24 16.68
N ARG A 352 14.14 16.31 16.23
CA ARG A 352 15.31 15.91 17.02
C ARG A 352 16.53 16.72 16.59
N PHE A 353 17.32 17.17 17.55
CA PHE A 353 18.62 17.80 17.29
C PHE A 353 19.57 16.81 16.64
N LEU A 354 20.33 17.31 15.66
CA LEU A 354 21.38 16.54 14.99
C LEU A 354 22.70 16.70 15.76
N PRO A 355 23.54 15.67 15.89
CA PRO A 355 24.85 15.76 16.52
C PRO A 355 25.85 16.49 15.62
N ILE A 356 25.60 17.78 15.42
CA ILE A 356 26.37 18.71 14.58
C ILE A 356 26.66 19.94 15.42
N SER A 357 27.92 20.29 15.59
CA SER A 357 28.34 21.34 16.55
C SER A 357 28.39 22.76 15.98
N ALA A 358 28.18 22.94 14.67
CA ALA A 358 28.24 24.23 13.99
C ALA A 358 26.99 24.49 13.10
N PRO A 359 26.57 25.76 12.91
CA PRO A 359 25.36 26.12 12.19
C PRO A 359 25.56 26.18 10.66
N PHE A 360 25.78 25.04 10.02
CA PHE A 360 25.99 24.97 8.56
C PHE A 360 24.80 25.47 7.74
N HIS A 361 25.09 25.90 6.51
CA HIS A 361 24.12 26.43 5.54
C HIS A 361 23.32 27.61 6.10
N SER A 362 24.02 28.55 6.73
CA SER A 362 23.37 29.68 7.38
C SER A 362 24.23 30.93 7.36
N LYS A 363 23.59 32.07 7.62
CA LYS A 363 24.28 33.36 7.75
C LYS A 363 25.31 33.40 8.88
N TYR A 364 25.25 32.47 9.83
CA TYR A 364 26.15 32.44 10.99
C TYR A 364 27.60 32.12 10.63
N LEU A 365 27.84 31.50 9.46
CA LEU A 365 29.18 31.14 8.99
C LEU A 365 29.70 32.08 7.88
N ALA A 366 29.10 33.25 7.72
CA ALA A 366 29.54 34.22 6.72
C ALA A 366 30.99 34.68 6.95
N GLU A 367 31.37 34.95 8.20
CA GLU A 367 32.76 35.31 8.56
C GLU A 367 33.71 34.12 8.41
N ALA A 368 33.28 32.91 8.81
CA ALA A 368 34.05 31.69 8.62
C ALA A 368 34.43 31.48 7.15
N THR A 369 33.49 31.72 6.23
CA THR A 369 33.70 31.54 4.78
C THR A 369 34.90 32.33 4.28
N ALA A 370 35.01 33.61 4.66
CA ALA A 370 36.12 34.46 4.23
C ALA A 370 37.47 34.01 4.81
N LEU A 371 37.49 33.50 6.04
CA LEU A 371 38.70 32.95 6.66
C LEU A 371 39.13 31.64 5.98
N ILE A 372 38.17 30.76 5.68
CA ILE A 372 38.41 29.49 4.99
C ILE A 372 38.98 29.74 3.59
N ASP A 373 38.40 30.70 2.84
CA ASP A 373 38.91 31.06 1.51
C ASP A 373 40.37 31.55 1.55
N GLU A 374 40.77 32.27 2.61
CA GLU A 374 42.16 32.71 2.80
C GLU A 374 43.09 31.55 3.20
N ASP A 375 42.66 30.65 4.09
CA ASP A 375 43.43 29.45 4.47
C ASP A 375 43.64 28.49 3.28
N LEU A 376 42.70 28.47 2.33
CA LEU A 376 42.67 27.56 1.19
C LEU A 376 43.10 28.19 -0.14
N LYS A 377 43.63 29.44 -0.13
CA LYS A 377 43.98 30.17 -1.37
C LYS A 377 44.98 29.44 -2.27
N ASP A 378 45.84 28.61 -1.70
CA ASP A 378 46.87 27.84 -2.41
C ASP A 378 46.39 26.42 -2.78
N ILE A 379 45.16 26.04 -2.39
CA ILE A 379 44.53 24.76 -2.75
C ILE A 379 43.58 24.99 -3.93
N SER A 380 43.74 24.20 -4.97
CA SER A 380 42.90 24.29 -6.17
C SER A 380 42.40 22.92 -6.62
N ILE A 381 41.11 22.86 -6.95
CA ILE A 381 40.50 21.76 -7.72
C ILE A 381 39.86 22.44 -8.93
N ASP A 382 40.38 22.22 -10.13
CA ASP A 382 39.90 22.94 -11.30
C ASP A 382 38.60 22.31 -11.84
N ALA A 383 37.62 23.14 -12.21
CA ALA A 383 36.37 22.66 -12.78
C ALA A 383 36.57 21.83 -14.07
N SER A 384 37.65 22.08 -14.82
CA SER A 384 37.99 21.33 -16.03
C SER A 384 38.57 19.94 -15.76
N GLU A 385 39.02 19.65 -14.53
CA GLU A 385 39.53 18.33 -14.13
C GLU A 385 38.39 17.35 -13.80
N LEU A 386 37.17 17.84 -13.59
CA LEU A 386 36.00 17.01 -13.31
C LEU A 386 35.62 16.15 -14.53
N GLY A 387 35.98 14.86 -14.50
CA GLY A 387 35.69 13.91 -15.57
C GLY A 387 34.19 13.56 -15.72
N ILE A 388 33.39 13.77 -14.68
CA ILE A 388 31.94 13.52 -14.65
C ILE A 388 31.19 14.73 -14.05
N PRO A 389 29.88 14.90 -14.33
CA PRO A 389 29.06 15.93 -13.71
C PRO A 389 29.11 15.86 -12.18
N VAL A 390 29.27 17.01 -11.53
CA VAL A 390 29.09 17.16 -10.09
C VAL A 390 27.93 18.10 -9.85
N PHE A 391 26.83 17.62 -9.27
CA PHE A 391 25.61 18.42 -9.13
C PHE A 391 25.66 19.30 -7.89
N ASP A 392 25.43 20.60 -8.08
CA ASP A 392 25.34 21.63 -7.05
C ASP A 392 24.23 21.30 -6.03
N THR A 393 24.55 21.40 -4.73
CA THR A 393 23.65 20.98 -3.64
C THR A 393 22.44 21.89 -3.45
N ASN A 394 22.49 23.13 -3.93
CA ASN A 394 21.43 24.11 -3.81
C ASN A 394 20.48 24.10 -5.02
N ASN A 395 21.02 23.99 -6.23
CA ASN A 395 20.23 24.16 -7.46
C ASN A 395 20.22 22.94 -8.40
N GLY A 396 21.11 21.97 -8.22
CA GLY A 396 21.21 20.76 -9.03
C GLY A 396 21.84 20.91 -10.41
N SER A 397 22.44 22.07 -10.71
CA SER A 397 23.21 22.27 -11.95
C SER A 397 24.57 21.57 -11.91
N ASP A 398 25.14 21.28 -13.07
CA ASP A 398 26.50 20.74 -13.17
C ASP A 398 27.52 21.85 -12.85
N LEU A 399 28.38 21.62 -11.87
CA LEU A 399 29.43 22.56 -11.47
C LEU A 399 30.43 22.83 -12.59
N ARG A 400 30.60 21.91 -13.55
CA ARG A 400 31.46 22.10 -14.73
C ARG A 400 30.95 23.19 -15.67
N GLU A 401 29.64 23.45 -15.66
CA GLU A 401 29.01 24.46 -16.50
C GLU A 401 28.91 25.83 -15.81
N SER A 402 28.89 25.85 -14.47
CA SER A 402 28.60 27.04 -13.68
C SER A 402 29.84 27.70 -13.06
N VAL A 403 30.96 26.99 -12.97
CA VAL A 403 32.22 27.49 -12.42
C VAL A 403 33.35 27.38 -13.45
N GLN A 404 34.17 28.43 -13.54
CA GLN A 404 35.40 28.45 -14.32
C GLN A 404 36.60 28.56 -13.38
N GLY A 405 37.59 27.68 -13.54
CA GLY A 405 38.78 27.64 -12.69
C GLY A 405 38.56 26.89 -11.37
N ASN A 406 39.15 27.40 -10.28
CA ASN A 406 39.13 26.75 -8.96
C ASN A 406 37.71 26.63 -8.36
N LEU A 407 37.29 25.41 -8.06
CA LEU A 407 36.01 25.08 -7.44
C LEU A 407 35.96 25.31 -5.92
N VAL A 408 37.11 25.34 -5.24
CA VAL A 408 37.17 25.34 -3.76
C VAL A 408 36.30 26.43 -3.12
N PRO A 409 36.33 27.72 -3.56
CA PRO A 409 35.46 28.75 -2.98
C PRO A 409 33.96 28.44 -3.15
N THR A 410 33.59 27.79 -4.25
CA THR A 410 32.20 27.36 -4.48
C THR A 410 31.82 26.23 -3.53
N LEU A 411 32.70 25.24 -3.33
CA LEU A 411 32.46 24.14 -2.39
C LEU A 411 32.31 24.63 -0.95
N VAL A 412 33.17 25.56 -0.51
CA VAL A 412 33.08 26.19 0.82
C VAL A 412 31.72 26.88 0.99
N ARG A 413 31.34 27.73 0.01
CA ARG A 413 30.06 28.45 -0.01
C ARG A 413 28.84 27.53 0.07
N LEU A 414 28.87 26.40 -0.64
CA LEU A 414 27.80 25.39 -0.64
C LEU A 414 27.62 24.69 0.72
N ILE A 415 28.62 24.75 1.59
CA ILE A 415 28.60 24.14 2.93
C ILE A 415 28.28 25.19 4.00
N THR A 416 28.93 26.35 3.96
CA THR A 416 28.83 27.35 5.02
C THR A 416 27.55 28.18 4.91
N ARG A 417 27.07 28.45 3.70
CA ARG A 417 26.05 29.48 3.45
C ARG A 417 24.81 28.97 2.72
N ASP A 418 24.99 28.33 1.57
CA ASP A 418 23.86 28.04 0.69
C ASP A 418 23.03 26.85 1.21
N PRO A 419 21.68 26.93 1.21
CA PRO A 419 20.84 25.80 1.63
C PRO A 419 20.99 24.57 0.73
N VAL A 420 20.85 23.37 1.29
CA VAL A 420 20.81 22.13 0.48
C VAL A 420 19.38 21.83 0.06
N ASN A 421 19.15 21.73 -1.25
CA ASN A 421 17.91 21.24 -1.82
C ASN A 421 18.15 19.81 -2.37
N TRP A 422 18.18 18.83 -1.48
CA TRP A 422 18.68 17.48 -1.79
C TRP A 422 17.91 16.79 -2.92
N GLU A 423 16.58 16.92 -2.92
CA GLU A 423 15.75 16.33 -3.98
C GLU A 423 16.08 16.94 -5.35
N LYS A 424 16.35 18.25 -5.42
CA LYS A 424 16.74 18.94 -6.66
C LYS A 424 18.15 18.53 -7.11
N ALA A 425 19.09 18.47 -6.17
CA ALA A 425 20.47 18.07 -6.42
C ALA A 425 20.59 16.60 -6.89
N THR A 426 19.58 15.78 -6.57
CA THR A 426 19.55 14.36 -6.93
C THR A 426 18.54 14.03 -8.03
N ILE A 427 18.11 14.99 -8.86
CA ILE A 427 17.34 14.70 -10.08
C ILE A 427 18.30 14.14 -11.15
N PHE A 428 18.72 12.90 -10.95
CA PHE A 428 19.57 12.17 -11.87
C PHE A 428 18.72 11.62 -13.02
N SER A 429 19.02 12.07 -14.24
CA SER A 429 18.31 11.63 -15.44
C SER A 429 18.59 10.15 -15.71
N ASP A 430 17.51 9.37 -15.86
CA ASP A 430 17.54 7.92 -16.14
C ASP A 430 18.37 7.08 -15.15
N ALA A 431 18.64 7.56 -13.94
CA ALA A 431 19.41 6.79 -12.98
C ALA A 431 18.76 5.42 -12.71
N THR A 432 19.60 4.39 -12.62
CA THR A 432 19.16 3.04 -12.24
C THR A 432 19.76 2.63 -10.90
N HIS A 433 20.98 3.09 -10.61
CA HIS A 433 21.72 2.76 -9.41
C HIS A 433 22.35 4.02 -8.81
N ILE A 434 22.31 4.11 -7.48
CA ILE A 434 23.03 5.11 -6.71
C ILE A 434 23.88 4.39 -5.68
N ILE A 435 25.17 4.70 -5.65
CA ILE A 435 26.10 4.17 -4.67
C ILE A 435 26.35 5.22 -3.59
N ASP A 436 26.05 4.90 -2.33
CA ASP A 436 26.34 5.75 -1.19
C ASP A 436 27.66 5.34 -0.53
N PHE A 437 28.65 6.23 -0.61
CA PHE A 437 29.94 6.10 0.07
C PHE A 437 29.98 6.84 1.41
N GLY A 438 28.89 7.51 1.80
CA GLY A 438 28.76 8.20 3.07
C GLY A 438 28.75 7.26 4.28
N PRO A 439 29.12 7.78 5.47
CA PRO A 439 29.11 6.99 6.69
C PRO A 439 27.69 6.65 7.16
N GLY A 440 27.60 5.68 8.06
CA GLY A 440 26.43 5.38 8.89
C GLY A 440 25.43 4.38 8.32
N GLY A 441 25.75 3.71 7.21
CA GLY A 441 24.98 2.60 6.66
C GLY A 441 23.47 2.86 6.61
N ILE A 442 22.69 2.11 7.41
CA ILE A 442 21.22 2.21 7.47
C ILE A 442 20.67 3.53 8.05
N SER A 443 21.52 4.31 8.73
CA SER A 443 21.19 5.65 9.23
C SER A 443 21.71 6.75 8.30
N GLY A 444 22.44 6.36 7.25
CA GLY A 444 23.10 7.24 6.29
C GLY A 444 22.18 7.83 5.23
N LEU A 445 22.80 8.59 4.34
CA LEU A 445 22.15 9.34 3.26
C LEU A 445 21.48 8.44 2.22
N GLY A 446 22.01 7.23 2.01
CA GLY A 446 21.49 6.26 1.07
C GLY A 446 20.05 5.86 1.40
N ILE A 447 19.70 5.64 2.67
CA ILE A 447 18.32 5.31 3.07
C ILE A 447 17.38 6.49 2.83
N LEU A 448 17.81 7.71 3.14
CA LEU A 448 17.03 8.92 2.85
C LEU A 448 16.75 9.03 1.35
N THR A 449 17.79 8.89 0.53
CA THR A 449 17.71 9.01 -0.92
C THR A 449 16.89 7.88 -1.54
N SER A 450 17.02 6.66 -1.02
CA SER A 450 16.20 5.51 -1.40
C SER A 450 14.70 5.78 -1.18
N ARG A 451 14.32 6.38 -0.04
CA ARG A 451 12.92 6.75 0.22
C ARG A 451 12.42 7.85 -0.71
N ASN A 452 13.24 8.86 -0.99
CA ASN A 452 12.86 9.93 -1.93
C ASN A 452 12.63 9.39 -3.35
N LYS A 453 13.39 8.37 -3.73
CA LYS A 453 13.37 7.77 -5.07
C LYS A 453 12.56 6.49 -5.14
N GLU A 454 11.86 6.11 -4.07
CA GLU A 454 11.07 4.89 -4.05
C GLU A 454 10.03 4.93 -5.17
N GLY A 455 10.00 3.89 -6.02
CA GLY A 455 9.08 3.82 -7.15
C GLY A 455 9.54 4.47 -8.44
N THR A 456 10.73 5.08 -8.48
CA THR A 456 11.32 5.68 -9.69
C THR A 456 12.25 4.73 -10.46
N GLY A 457 12.37 3.47 -10.02
CA GLY A 457 13.28 2.49 -10.63
C GLY A 457 14.74 2.59 -10.17
N VAL A 458 15.05 3.47 -9.21
CA VAL A 458 16.42 3.67 -8.71
C VAL A 458 16.73 2.77 -7.52
N ARG A 459 17.69 1.85 -7.70
CA ARG A 459 18.29 1.05 -6.62
C ARG A 459 19.36 1.87 -5.91
N VAL A 460 19.38 1.84 -4.57
CA VAL A 460 20.48 2.42 -3.79
C VAL A 460 21.32 1.30 -3.21
N ILE A 461 22.64 1.40 -3.33
CA ILE A 461 23.62 0.47 -2.76
C ILE A 461 24.42 1.22 -1.70
N LEU A 462 24.43 0.69 -0.48
CA LEU A 462 25.24 1.20 0.62
C LEU A 462 26.64 0.60 0.49
N ALA A 463 27.59 1.39 -0.01
CA ALA A 463 28.97 0.96 -0.16
C ALA A 463 29.72 0.93 1.17
N GLY A 464 29.15 1.44 2.26
CA GLY A 464 29.79 1.39 3.58
C GLY A 464 29.79 -0.02 4.20
N SER A 465 28.63 -0.69 4.15
CA SER A 465 28.37 -1.91 4.91
C SER A 465 28.27 -3.15 4.02
N ILE A 466 28.76 -4.30 4.50
CA ILE A 466 28.70 -5.57 3.76
C ILE A 466 27.35 -6.28 3.80
N ASP A 467 26.53 -5.96 4.81
CA ASP A 467 25.25 -6.61 5.09
C ASP A 467 24.38 -5.68 5.95
N GLY A 468 23.08 -5.93 6.03
CA GLY A 468 22.18 -5.18 6.90
C GLY A 468 20.73 -5.64 6.85
N THR A 469 19.87 -4.92 7.59
CA THR A 469 18.48 -5.34 7.86
C THR A 469 17.44 -4.77 6.90
N VAL A 470 17.83 -3.80 6.05
CA VAL A 470 16.92 -3.06 5.17
C VAL A 470 16.96 -3.70 3.78
N THR A 471 15.89 -4.40 3.42
CA THR A 471 15.80 -5.15 2.15
C THR A 471 15.67 -4.25 0.91
N GLU A 472 15.22 -3.01 1.09
CA GLU A 472 14.94 -2.05 0.03
C GLU A 472 16.21 -1.46 -0.60
N VAL A 473 17.38 -1.62 0.05
CA VAL A 473 18.68 -1.18 -0.47
C VAL A 473 19.64 -2.36 -0.64
N GLY A 474 20.67 -2.14 -1.43
CA GLY A 474 21.79 -3.06 -1.62
C GLY A 474 22.93 -2.73 -0.67
N TYR A 475 23.88 -3.64 -0.57
CA TYR A 475 25.06 -3.51 0.28
C TYR A 475 26.33 -3.71 -0.56
N LYS A 476 27.50 -3.48 0.05
CA LYS A 476 28.83 -3.55 -0.59
C LYS A 476 29.04 -4.76 -1.54
N PRO A 477 28.56 -6.00 -1.27
CA PRO A 477 28.72 -7.12 -2.19
C PRO A 477 28.12 -6.92 -3.59
N GLU A 478 27.02 -6.15 -3.72
CA GLU A 478 26.37 -5.89 -5.02
C GLU A 478 27.29 -5.11 -5.99
N LEU A 479 28.34 -4.45 -5.48
CA LEU A 479 29.33 -3.74 -6.30
C LEU A 479 30.34 -4.70 -6.96
N PHE A 480 30.52 -5.89 -6.39
CA PHE A 480 31.64 -6.78 -6.71
C PHE A 480 31.21 -8.15 -7.23
N ASP A 481 29.93 -8.51 -7.07
CA ASP A 481 29.38 -9.77 -7.54
C ASP A 481 29.54 -9.92 -9.07
N ARG A 482 30.07 -11.07 -9.47
CA ARG A 482 30.43 -11.39 -10.86
C ARG A 482 29.44 -12.34 -11.52
N ASP A 483 28.43 -12.83 -10.79
CA ASP A 483 27.37 -13.67 -11.37
C ASP A 483 26.62 -12.90 -12.47
N GLU A 484 26.55 -13.44 -13.69
CA GLU A 484 25.97 -12.72 -14.82
C GLU A 484 24.43 -12.70 -14.80
N GLU A 485 23.80 -13.71 -14.19
CA GLU A 485 22.36 -13.90 -14.28
C GLU A 485 21.60 -13.18 -13.16
N HIS A 486 22.17 -13.12 -11.95
CA HIS A 486 21.41 -12.74 -10.75
C HIS A 486 22.03 -11.61 -9.91
N ALA A 487 23.24 -11.15 -10.23
CA ALA A 487 23.95 -10.18 -9.40
C ALA A 487 23.32 -8.78 -9.43
N VAL A 488 22.91 -8.29 -10.61
CA VAL A 488 22.38 -6.93 -10.76
C VAL A 488 20.90 -6.88 -10.43
N LYS A 489 20.55 -6.10 -9.40
CA LYS A 489 19.18 -5.95 -8.92
C LYS A 489 18.63 -4.57 -9.21
N TYR A 490 17.61 -4.49 -10.04
CA TYR A 490 16.93 -3.23 -10.35
C TYR A 490 15.77 -2.98 -9.38
N ALA A 491 15.59 -1.72 -8.98
CA ALA A 491 14.40 -1.31 -8.25
C ALA A 491 13.19 -1.21 -9.19
N ILE A 492 11.99 -1.40 -8.64
CA ILE A 492 10.75 -1.32 -9.42
C ILE A 492 10.42 0.14 -9.72
N ASP A 493 10.23 0.46 -11.00
CA ASP A 493 9.54 1.68 -11.45
C ASP A 493 8.04 1.43 -11.46
N TRP A 494 7.30 2.14 -10.61
CA TRP A 494 5.87 1.95 -10.46
C TRP A 494 5.07 2.32 -11.71
N VAL A 495 5.52 3.30 -12.49
CA VAL A 495 4.86 3.71 -13.72
C VAL A 495 5.11 2.70 -14.81
N LYS A 496 6.35 2.21 -14.93
CA LYS A 496 6.69 1.18 -15.92
C LYS A 496 5.95 -0.13 -15.62
N GLU A 497 5.91 -0.54 -14.37
CA GLU A 497 5.37 -1.84 -13.94
C GLU A 497 3.84 -1.83 -13.77
N PHE A 498 3.29 -0.81 -13.10
CA PHE A 498 1.86 -0.76 -12.75
C PHE A 498 1.08 0.29 -13.54
N GLY A 499 1.75 1.07 -14.41
CA GLY A 499 1.09 2.07 -15.24
C GLY A 499 0.09 1.44 -16.22
N PRO A 500 -1.02 2.13 -16.50
CA PRO A 500 -2.06 1.63 -17.38
C PRO A 500 -1.55 1.53 -18.81
N ARG A 501 -1.96 0.49 -19.53
CA ARG A 501 -1.72 0.33 -20.97
C ARG A 501 -3.03 0.12 -21.71
N LEU A 502 -2.98 -0.02 -23.02
CA LEU A 502 -4.13 -0.47 -23.82
C LEU A 502 -3.83 -1.79 -24.51
N VAL A 503 -4.86 -2.60 -24.68
CA VAL A 503 -4.78 -3.83 -25.45
C VAL A 503 -6.08 -4.08 -26.21
N LYS A 504 -5.96 -4.52 -27.46
CA LYS A 504 -7.08 -4.95 -28.30
C LYS A 504 -7.16 -6.47 -28.34
N THR A 505 -8.37 -6.99 -28.36
CA THR A 505 -8.59 -8.42 -28.64
C THR A 505 -8.67 -8.66 -30.15
N SER A 506 -8.54 -9.92 -30.58
CA SER A 506 -8.76 -10.35 -31.97
C SER A 506 -10.15 -9.96 -32.53
N ARG A 507 -11.11 -9.70 -31.64
CA ARG A 507 -12.46 -9.23 -31.96
C ARG A 507 -12.58 -7.70 -32.07
N GLY A 508 -11.49 -6.97 -31.87
CA GLY A 508 -11.43 -5.50 -31.95
C GLY A 508 -11.80 -4.76 -30.67
N THR A 509 -12.23 -5.44 -29.60
CA THR A 509 -12.53 -4.79 -28.31
C THR A 509 -11.25 -4.31 -27.64
N CYS A 510 -11.20 -3.04 -27.27
CA CYS A 510 -10.08 -2.41 -26.56
C CYS A 510 -10.34 -2.39 -25.05
N TYR A 511 -9.33 -2.74 -24.26
CA TYR A 511 -9.36 -2.70 -22.80
C TYR A 511 -8.25 -1.81 -22.27
N VAL A 512 -8.51 -1.20 -21.10
CA VAL A 512 -7.45 -0.60 -20.28
C VAL A 512 -6.78 -1.75 -19.54
N ASP A 513 -5.48 -1.91 -19.75
CA ASP A 513 -4.68 -3.03 -19.30
C ASP A 513 -3.94 -2.68 -18.01
N THR A 514 -4.31 -3.39 -16.95
CA THR A 514 -3.88 -3.23 -15.55
C THR A 514 -3.89 -4.60 -14.86
N LYS A 515 -3.32 -4.72 -13.65
CA LYS A 515 -3.41 -5.97 -12.88
C LYS A 515 -4.87 -6.41 -12.64
N MET A 516 -5.76 -5.48 -12.30
CA MET A 516 -7.18 -5.79 -12.06
C MET A 516 -7.87 -6.30 -13.33
N SER A 517 -7.70 -5.59 -14.44
CA SER A 517 -8.35 -5.96 -15.70
C SER A 517 -7.83 -7.28 -16.25
N ARG A 518 -6.53 -7.57 -16.09
CA ARG A 518 -5.92 -8.88 -16.42
C ARG A 518 -6.44 -10.02 -15.56
N LEU A 519 -6.59 -9.81 -14.25
CA LEU A 519 -7.16 -10.81 -13.35
C LEU A 519 -8.62 -11.14 -13.73
N LEU A 520 -9.43 -10.10 -13.92
CA LEU A 520 -10.86 -10.27 -14.17
C LEU A 520 -11.18 -10.64 -15.62
N GLY A 521 -10.32 -10.27 -16.58
CA GLY A 521 -10.60 -10.31 -18.01
C GLY A 521 -11.60 -9.23 -18.46
N LEU A 522 -11.73 -8.14 -17.70
CA LEU A 522 -12.75 -7.09 -17.85
C LEU A 522 -12.12 -5.69 -17.72
N ALA A 523 -12.88 -4.64 -18.01
CA ALA A 523 -12.45 -3.28 -17.72
C ALA A 523 -12.13 -3.09 -16.21
N PRO A 524 -11.15 -2.26 -15.84
CA PRO A 524 -10.73 -2.05 -14.45
C PRO A 524 -11.67 -1.10 -13.67
N LEU A 525 -12.99 -1.24 -13.89
CA LEU A 525 -14.04 -0.51 -13.20
C LEU A 525 -14.96 -1.53 -12.49
N LEU A 526 -15.10 -1.38 -11.18
CA LEU A 526 -15.87 -2.29 -10.32
C LEU A 526 -17.04 -1.57 -9.66
N VAL A 527 -18.21 -2.20 -9.65
CA VAL A 527 -19.35 -1.75 -8.84
C VAL A 527 -19.30 -2.46 -7.49
N ALA A 528 -19.15 -1.69 -6.43
CA ALA A 528 -18.94 -2.22 -5.09
C ALA A 528 -20.21 -2.86 -4.53
N GLY A 529 -20.04 -3.85 -3.64
CA GLY A 529 -21.12 -4.45 -2.88
C GLY A 529 -21.73 -3.44 -1.92
N MET A 530 -23.01 -3.09 -2.12
CA MET A 530 -23.75 -2.10 -1.36
C MET A 530 -25.08 -2.68 -0.89
N THR A 531 -25.33 -2.65 0.41
CA THR A 531 -26.69 -2.82 0.93
C THR A 531 -27.35 -1.44 0.99
N PRO A 532 -28.47 -1.18 0.30
CA PRO A 532 -29.35 -2.15 -0.38
C PRO A 532 -29.07 -2.33 -1.90
N CYS A 533 -28.43 -1.36 -2.57
CA CYS A 533 -28.38 -1.24 -4.03
C CYS A 533 -27.91 -2.48 -4.82
N THR A 534 -26.98 -3.28 -4.31
CA THR A 534 -26.49 -4.49 -5.00
C THR A 534 -27.00 -5.80 -4.39
N VAL A 535 -28.03 -5.73 -3.56
CA VAL A 535 -28.79 -6.92 -3.12
C VAL A 535 -29.67 -7.47 -4.26
N PRO A 536 -30.40 -6.64 -5.04
CA PRO A 536 -31.22 -7.12 -6.15
C PRO A 536 -30.40 -7.85 -7.21
N TRP A 537 -30.80 -9.10 -7.47
CA TRP A 537 -30.07 -10.03 -8.35
C TRP A 537 -30.04 -9.57 -9.82
N ASP A 538 -31.07 -8.84 -10.25
CA ASP A 538 -31.26 -8.35 -11.61
C ASP A 538 -30.39 -7.13 -11.92
N PHE A 539 -30.19 -6.20 -10.98
CA PHE A 539 -29.21 -5.12 -11.12
C PHE A 539 -27.77 -5.66 -11.24
N VAL A 540 -27.44 -6.67 -10.43
CA VAL A 540 -26.16 -7.40 -10.50
C VAL A 540 -26.02 -8.05 -11.88
N ALA A 541 -27.02 -8.80 -12.33
CA ALA A 541 -26.99 -9.45 -13.64
C ALA A 541 -26.91 -8.43 -14.80
N ALA A 542 -27.61 -7.30 -14.73
CA ALA A 542 -27.55 -6.23 -15.73
C ALA A 542 -26.14 -5.64 -15.84
N THR A 543 -25.49 -5.37 -14.71
CA THR A 543 -24.11 -4.86 -14.67
C THR A 543 -23.10 -5.89 -15.22
N MET A 544 -23.28 -7.18 -14.91
CA MET A 544 -22.44 -8.24 -15.47
C MET A 544 -22.65 -8.40 -16.98
N ASN A 545 -23.88 -8.30 -17.46
CA ASN A 545 -24.21 -8.30 -18.89
C ASN A 545 -23.67 -7.05 -19.63
N ALA A 546 -23.58 -5.91 -18.95
CA ALA A 546 -22.93 -4.70 -19.46
C ALA A 546 -21.42 -4.87 -19.65
N GLY A 547 -20.81 -5.92 -19.10
CA GLY A 547 -19.40 -6.22 -19.28
C GLY A 547 -18.53 -5.89 -18.07
N TYR A 548 -19.10 -5.51 -16.93
CA TYR A 548 -18.35 -5.00 -15.77
C TYR A 548 -18.42 -5.92 -14.55
N HIS A 549 -17.44 -5.79 -13.65
CA HIS A 549 -17.43 -6.54 -12.40
C HIS A 549 -18.32 -5.86 -11.36
N ILE A 550 -19.10 -6.66 -10.63
CA ILE A 550 -19.98 -6.19 -9.56
C ILE A 550 -20.05 -7.23 -8.45
N GLU A 551 -20.19 -6.77 -7.22
CA GLU A 551 -20.32 -7.63 -6.04
C GLU A 551 -21.78 -7.72 -5.58
N LEU A 552 -22.30 -8.94 -5.46
CA LEU A 552 -23.61 -9.18 -4.86
C LEU A 552 -23.57 -8.82 -3.37
N GLY A 553 -24.46 -7.91 -2.94
CA GLY A 553 -24.59 -7.47 -1.57
C GLY A 553 -25.16 -8.57 -0.67
N GLY A 554 -24.29 -9.34 0.00
CA GLY A 554 -24.69 -10.42 0.91
C GLY A 554 -25.43 -9.95 2.17
N GLY A 555 -25.28 -8.67 2.54
CA GLY A 555 -25.88 -8.11 3.76
C GLY A 555 -27.41 -8.00 3.73
N GLY A 556 -28.05 -8.12 2.56
CA GLY A 556 -29.51 -8.11 2.41
C GLY A 556 -30.17 -9.49 2.50
N TYR A 557 -29.40 -10.56 2.67
CA TYR A 557 -29.91 -11.94 2.74
C TYR A 557 -29.86 -12.46 4.18
N PHE A 558 -30.99 -12.96 4.68
CA PHE A 558 -31.13 -13.40 6.08
C PHE A 558 -31.28 -14.92 6.24
N HIS A 559 -31.45 -15.66 5.15
CA HIS A 559 -31.63 -17.12 5.15
C HIS A 559 -31.02 -17.76 3.89
N HIS A 560 -30.70 -19.05 3.97
CA HIS A 560 -30.02 -19.81 2.90
C HIS A 560 -30.78 -19.79 1.56
N SER A 561 -32.10 -20.01 1.58
CA SER A 561 -32.89 -20.14 0.34
C SER A 561 -32.92 -18.85 -0.47
N GLY A 562 -33.10 -17.69 0.17
CA GLY A 562 -33.17 -16.41 -0.54
C GLY A 562 -31.88 -16.07 -1.26
N MET A 563 -30.73 -16.30 -0.61
CA MET A 563 -29.42 -16.09 -1.24
C MET A 563 -29.15 -17.11 -2.36
N THR A 564 -29.52 -18.37 -2.14
CA THR A 564 -29.39 -19.43 -3.15
C THR A 564 -30.22 -19.13 -4.40
N ASP A 565 -31.46 -18.68 -4.21
CA ASP A 565 -32.36 -18.33 -5.30
C ASP A 565 -31.84 -17.15 -6.11
N ALA A 566 -31.32 -16.11 -5.45
CA ALA A 566 -30.71 -14.96 -6.11
C ALA A 566 -29.48 -15.38 -6.95
N LEU A 567 -28.57 -16.17 -6.37
CA LEU A 567 -27.38 -16.67 -7.07
C LEU A 567 -27.74 -17.54 -8.30
N ASN A 568 -28.75 -18.41 -8.16
CA ASN A 568 -29.25 -19.22 -9.27
C ASN A 568 -29.90 -18.36 -10.38
N LYS A 569 -30.61 -17.29 -10.01
CA LYS A 569 -31.17 -16.34 -10.99
C LYS A 569 -30.06 -15.59 -11.73
N ILE A 570 -29.03 -15.13 -11.03
CA ILE A 570 -27.85 -14.49 -11.63
C ILE A 570 -27.18 -15.46 -12.61
N GLU A 571 -26.85 -16.69 -12.19
CA GLU A 571 -26.22 -17.70 -13.04
C GLU A 571 -26.95 -17.89 -14.38
N ARG A 572 -28.29 -17.92 -14.36
CA ARG A 572 -29.12 -18.09 -15.56
C ARG A 572 -29.10 -16.85 -16.46
N ALA A 573 -28.99 -15.66 -15.88
CA ALA A 573 -29.13 -14.38 -16.56
C ALA A 573 -27.82 -13.76 -17.07
N ILE A 574 -26.66 -14.17 -16.55
CA ILE A 574 -25.35 -13.62 -16.95
C ILE A 574 -24.72 -14.35 -18.13
N PRO A 575 -23.72 -13.79 -18.83
CA PRO A 575 -23.02 -14.48 -19.91
C PRO A 575 -22.32 -15.74 -19.40
N ALA A 576 -22.32 -16.81 -20.21
CA ALA A 576 -21.66 -18.06 -19.82
C ALA A 576 -20.16 -17.81 -19.60
N GLY A 577 -19.61 -18.37 -18.51
CA GLY A 577 -18.21 -18.18 -18.13
C GLY A 577 -17.92 -16.97 -17.27
N ARG A 578 -18.89 -16.08 -17.03
CA ARG A 578 -18.72 -14.97 -16.07
C ARG A 578 -18.84 -15.47 -14.64
N GLY A 579 -17.88 -15.10 -13.80
CA GLY A 579 -17.91 -15.40 -12.37
C GLY A 579 -18.63 -14.32 -11.56
N ILE A 580 -19.22 -14.75 -10.46
CA ILE A 580 -19.97 -13.96 -9.49
C ILE A 580 -19.03 -13.69 -8.31
N ALA A 581 -18.98 -12.43 -7.89
CA ALA A 581 -18.36 -12.03 -6.64
C ALA A 581 -19.43 -11.69 -5.59
N VAL A 582 -19.21 -12.07 -4.34
CA VAL A 582 -20.14 -11.82 -3.24
C VAL A 582 -19.46 -10.97 -2.16
N ASN A 583 -20.11 -9.90 -1.73
CA ASN A 583 -19.64 -9.05 -0.64
C ASN A 583 -20.35 -9.41 0.68
N LEU A 584 -19.59 -9.85 1.68
CA LEU A 584 -20.06 -10.15 3.03
C LEU A 584 -19.58 -9.10 4.04
N ILE A 585 -20.26 -9.02 5.19
CA ILE A 585 -20.02 -8.00 6.22
C ILE A 585 -19.41 -8.66 7.47
N TYR A 586 -18.15 -8.35 7.77
CA TYR A 586 -17.39 -9.04 8.82
C TYR A 586 -17.96 -8.83 10.23
N VAL A 587 -18.45 -7.62 10.51
CA VAL A 587 -19.09 -7.27 11.79
C VAL A 587 -20.46 -7.95 12.03
N ASN A 588 -20.93 -8.80 11.10
CA ASN A 588 -22.11 -9.63 11.29
C ASN A 588 -21.75 -11.14 11.32
N PRO A 589 -21.13 -11.64 12.41
CA PRO A 589 -20.66 -13.02 12.49
C PRO A 589 -21.80 -14.03 12.40
N ARG A 590 -23.01 -13.67 12.87
CA ARG A 590 -24.20 -14.53 12.76
C ARG A 590 -24.57 -14.81 11.30
N ALA A 591 -24.44 -13.83 10.41
CA ALA A 591 -24.67 -14.02 8.99
C ALA A 591 -23.55 -14.84 8.35
N MET A 592 -22.29 -14.49 8.63
CA MET A 592 -21.14 -15.19 8.05
C MET A 592 -21.08 -16.68 8.41
N ALA A 593 -21.51 -17.05 9.62
CA ALA A 593 -21.54 -18.43 10.08
C ALA A 593 -22.31 -19.38 9.15
N TRP A 594 -23.32 -18.87 8.41
CA TRP A 594 -24.07 -19.67 7.44
C TRP A 594 -23.76 -19.29 5.98
N GLN A 595 -23.38 -18.04 5.72
CA GLN A 595 -23.06 -17.56 4.37
C GLN A 595 -21.79 -18.20 3.82
N ILE A 596 -20.72 -18.32 4.62
CA ILE A 596 -19.46 -18.91 4.16
C ILE A 596 -19.63 -20.39 3.76
N PRO A 597 -20.18 -21.28 4.61
CA PRO A 597 -20.44 -22.67 4.22
C PRO A 597 -21.41 -22.79 3.03
N LEU A 598 -22.37 -21.88 2.90
CA LEU A 598 -23.29 -21.85 1.76
C LEU A 598 -22.53 -21.60 0.45
N LEU A 599 -21.66 -20.58 0.42
CA LEU A 599 -20.86 -20.27 -0.76
C LEU A 599 -19.93 -21.42 -1.15
N ALA A 600 -19.29 -22.07 -0.17
CA ALA A 600 -18.46 -23.25 -0.37
C ALA A 600 -19.25 -24.38 -1.07
N ARG A 601 -20.44 -24.70 -0.54
CA ARG A 601 -21.33 -25.72 -1.09
C ARG A 601 -21.75 -25.39 -2.52
N LEU A 602 -22.25 -24.16 -2.76
CA LEU A 602 -22.73 -23.75 -4.07
C LEU A 602 -21.59 -23.74 -5.11
N ARG A 603 -20.39 -23.34 -4.71
CA ARG A 603 -19.20 -23.40 -5.58
C ARG A 603 -18.82 -24.82 -5.93
N ALA A 604 -18.86 -25.75 -4.96
CA ALA A 604 -18.62 -27.18 -5.19
C ALA A 604 -19.69 -27.82 -6.10
N GLU A 605 -20.94 -27.34 -6.04
CA GLU A 605 -22.04 -27.70 -6.96
C GLU A 605 -21.88 -27.07 -8.37
N GLY A 606 -20.80 -26.31 -8.59
CA GLY A 606 -20.44 -25.73 -9.88
C GLY A 606 -21.04 -24.36 -10.16
N LEU A 607 -21.72 -23.70 -9.20
CA LEU A 607 -22.10 -22.30 -9.41
C LEU A 607 -20.83 -21.47 -9.70
N PRO A 608 -20.93 -20.48 -10.61
CA PRO A 608 -19.78 -19.69 -11.04
C PRO A 608 -19.42 -18.63 -9.99
N ILE A 609 -19.21 -19.00 -8.72
CA ILE A 609 -18.75 -18.09 -7.67
C ILE A 609 -17.22 -18.07 -7.73
N GLU A 610 -16.62 -16.92 -8.04
CA GLU A 610 -15.15 -16.82 -8.18
C GLU A 610 -14.51 -15.81 -7.24
N GLY A 611 -15.31 -14.90 -6.65
CA GLY A 611 -14.81 -13.83 -5.79
C GLY A 611 -15.55 -13.75 -4.46
N LEU A 612 -14.82 -13.47 -3.39
CA LEU A 612 -15.36 -13.11 -2.09
C LEU A 612 -14.77 -11.77 -1.66
N THR A 613 -15.62 -10.82 -1.29
CA THR A 613 -15.22 -9.55 -0.70
C THR A 613 -15.67 -9.48 0.74
N ILE A 614 -14.75 -9.10 1.63
CA ILE A 614 -15.04 -8.90 3.06
C ILE A 614 -14.98 -7.41 3.36
N GLY A 615 -16.14 -6.84 3.68
CA GLY A 615 -16.30 -5.44 4.07
C GLY A 615 -16.45 -5.26 5.58
N ALA A 616 -16.27 -4.01 6.02
CA ALA A 616 -16.40 -3.59 7.42
C ALA A 616 -15.51 -4.39 8.39
N GLY A 617 -14.28 -4.69 7.98
CA GLY A 617 -13.29 -5.41 8.80
C GLY A 617 -12.31 -6.18 7.91
N VAL A 618 -11.12 -6.44 8.44
CA VAL A 618 -10.13 -7.35 7.85
C VAL A 618 -9.99 -8.54 8.81
N PRO A 619 -10.19 -9.79 8.34
CA PRO A 619 -10.04 -10.97 9.18
C PRO A 619 -8.59 -11.19 9.61
N SER A 620 -8.36 -12.10 10.57
CA SER A 620 -7.01 -12.56 10.89
C SER A 620 -6.41 -13.36 9.71
N ILE A 621 -5.10 -13.59 9.76
CA ILE A 621 -4.38 -14.33 8.70
C ILE A 621 -4.95 -15.76 8.57
N GLU A 622 -5.21 -16.41 9.69
CA GLU A 622 -5.70 -17.79 9.76
C GLU A 622 -7.10 -17.91 9.16
N VAL A 623 -7.99 -16.97 9.50
CA VAL A 623 -9.36 -16.92 8.96
C VAL A 623 -9.35 -16.62 7.46
N ALA A 624 -8.48 -15.70 7.01
CA ALA A 624 -8.33 -15.41 5.59
C ALA A 624 -7.79 -16.62 4.80
N GLN A 625 -6.82 -17.33 5.37
CA GLN A 625 -6.23 -18.53 4.79
C GLN A 625 -7.28 -19.65 4.64
N GLU A 626 -8.12 -19.85 5.65
CA GLU A 626 -9.24 -20.80 5.56
C GLU A 626 -10.14 -20.50 4.36
N TYR A 627 -10.51 -19.22 4.15
CA TYR A 627 -11.35 -18.83 3.01
C TYR A 627 -10.65 -19.04 1.66
N ILE A 628 -9.35 -18.75 1.59
CA ILE A 628 -8.55 -18.91 0.37
C ILE A 628 -8.44 -20.39 -0.03
N GLU A 629 -8.18 -21.28 0.93
CA GLU A 629 -7.92 -22.69 0.66
C GLU A 629 -9.20 -23.52 0.46
N THR A 630 -10.29 -23.18 1.17
CA THR A 630 -11.49 -24.04 1.21
C THR A 630 -12.54 -23.70 0.17
N LEU A 631 -12.66 -22.43 -0.22
CA LEU A 631 -13.80 -21.96 -1.02
C LEU A 631 -13.61 -22.17 -2.53
N GLY A 632 -12.40 -22.46 -3.01
CA GLY A 632 -12.13 -22.65 -4.44
C GLY A 632 -12.37 -21.38 -5.27
N LEU A 633 -12.00 -20.22 -4.71
CA LEU A 633 -12.12 -18.89 -5.30
C LEU A 633 -10.95 -18.59 -6.24
N LYS A 634 -11.18 -17.67 -7.17
CA LYS A 634 -10.15 -17.10 -8.06
C LYS A 634 -9.46 -15.90 -7.44
N HIS A 635 -10.17 -15.13 -6.60
CA HIS A 635 -9.62 -14.00 -5.87
C HIS A 635 -10.41 -13.74 -4.59
N ILE A 636 -9.77 -13.06 -3.64
CA ILE A 636 -10.40 -12.52 -2.44
C ILE A 636 -10.17 -11.01 -2.38
N SER A 637 -11.11 -10.28 -1.82
CA SER A 637 -11.01 -8.82 -1.68
C SER A 637 -11.26 -8.37 -0.24
N PHE A 638 -10.53 -7.35 0.19
CA PHE A 638 -10.69 -6.72 1.50
C PHE A 638 -10.91 -5.22 1.35
N LYS A 639 -11.73 -4.63 2.23
CA LYS A 639 -11.97 -3.17 2.29
C LYS A 639 -11.33 -2.57 3.54
N PRO A 640 -10.00 -2.35 3.57
CA PRO A 640 -9.33 -1.72 4.71
C PRO A 640 -9.70 -0.25 4.83
N GLY A 641 -9.91 0.22 6.06
CA GLY A 641 -10.28 1.61 6.37
C GLY A 641 -9.24 2.40 7.17
N SER A 642 -8.05 1.81 7.44
CA SER A 642 -6.92 2.44 8.16
C SER A 642 -5.57 1.92 7.66
N VAL A 643 -4.48 2.56 8.08
CA VAL A 643 -3.09 2.12 7.78
C VAL A 643 -2.81 0.73 8.34
N GLU A 644 -3.28 0.44 9.55
CA GLU A 644 -3.13 -0.86 10.21
C GLU A 644 -3.92 -1.95 9.47
N ALA A 645 -5.13 -1.61 8.99
CA ALA A 645 -5.92 -2.52 8.18
C ALA A 645 -5.26 -2.81 6.81
N ILE A 646 -4.63 -1.81 6.18
CA ILE A 646 -3.80 -2.03 4.97
C ILE A 646 -2.66 -2.99 5.30
N GLN A 647 -1.97 -2.80 6.43
CA GLN A 647 -0.89 -3.70 6.84
C GLN A 647 -1.37 -5.13 7.08
N ALA A 648 -2.56 -5.32 7.65
CA ALA A 648 -3.17 -6.63 7.81
C ALA A 648 -3.40 -7.32 6.45
N VAL A 649 -3.89 -6.59 5.44
CA VAL A 649 -4.04 -7.11 4.07
C VAL A 649 -2.69 -7.48 3.45
N ILE A 650 -1.64 -6.66 3.65
CA ILE A 650 -0.28 -6.98 3.21
C ILE A 650 0.21 -8.28 3.85
N ASN A 651 -0.04 -8.49 5.14
CA ASN A 651 0.36 -9.71 5.83
C ASN A 651 -0.39 -10.95 5.30
N ILE A 652 -1.69 -10.82 5.01
CA ILE A 652 -2.49 -11.89 4.37
C ILE A 652 -1.93 -12.21 2.98
N ALA A 653 -1.63 -11.20 2.17
CA ALA A 653 -1.06 -11.39 0.84
C ALA A 653 0.32 -12.05 0.89
N LYS A 654 1.17 -11.65 1.85
CA LYS A 654 2.49 -12.25 2.08
C LYS A 654 2.40 -13.72 2.51
N ALA A 655 1.38 -14.09 3.28
CA ALA A 655 1.12 -15.48 3.66
C ALA A 655 0.60 -16.33 2.50
N ASN A 656 0.08 -15.71 1.44
CA ASN A 656 -0.54 -16.38 0.28
C ASN A 656 0.02 -15.85 -1.05
N PRO A 657 1.35 -15.92 -1.31
CA PRO A 657 2.04 -15.15 -2.35
C PRO A 657 1.58 -15.45 -3.79
N HIS A 658 0.94 -16.59 -4.04
CA HIS A 658 0.42 -16.98 -5.36
C HIS A 658 -1.09 -16.77 -5.52
N PHE A 659 -1.79 -16.29 -4.49
CA PHE A 659 -3.24 -16.06 -4.52
C PHE A 659 -3.57 -14.58 -4.72
N PRO A 660 -4.42 -14.20 -5.70
CA PRO A 660 -4.81 -12.81 -5.92
C PRO A 660 -5.59 -12.20 -4.74
N VAL A 661 -5.06 -11.11 -4.17
CA VAL A 661 -5.69 -10.36 -3.07
C VAL A 661 -6.01 -8.94 -3.54
N MET A 662 -7.29 -8.63 -3.70
CA MET A 662 -7.73 -7.29 -4.08
C MET A 662 -7.89 -6.39 -2.86
N LEU A 663 -7.07 -5.34 -2.77
CA LEU A 663 -7.15 -4.32 -1.74
C LEU A 663 -8.02 -3.17 -2.25
N GLN A 664 -9.29 -3.16 -1.83
CA GLN A 664 -10.25 -2.12 -2.15
C GLN A 664 -10.17 -1.00 -1.11
N TRP A 665 -9.23 -0.07 -1.34
CA TRP A 665 -9.02 1.04 -0.42
C TRP A 665 -10.22 1.99 -0.45
N THR A 666 -10.78 2.28 0.72
CA THR A 666 -11.88 3.25 0.88
C THR A 666 -11.59 4.26 1.98
N GLY A 667 -11.41 5.53 1.60
CA GLY A 667 -11.30 6.65 2.55
C GLY A 667 -12.64 7.12 3.11
N GLY A 668 -12.62 8.05 4.06
CA GLY A 668 -13.79 8.52 4.82
C GLY A 668 -14.87 9.23 4.00
N ARG A 669 -14.54 9.71 2.80
CA ARG A 669 -15.48 10.40 1.88
C ARG A 669 -16.47 9.48 1.13
N GLY A 670 -16.49 8.18 1.44
CA GLY A 670 -17.40 7.21 0.83
C GLY A 670 -18.85 7.29 1.32
N GLY A 671 -19.78 6.67 0.58
CA GLY A 671 -21.18 6.53 1.00
C GLY A 671 -21.39 5.30 1.88
N GLY A 672 -22.39 5.35 2.76
CA GLY A 672 -22.63 4.26 3.72
C GLY A 672 -21.65 4.32 4.90
N HIS A 673 -21.28 3.16 5.44
CA HIS A 673 -20.26 3.10 6.50
C HIS A 673 -18.94 3.65 5.98
N HIS A 674 -18.29 4.51 6.75
CA HIS A 674 -17.03 5.14 6.34
C HIS A 674 -16.02 5.19 7.48
N SER A 675 -14.74 5.35 7.13
CA SER A 675 -13.67 5.62 8.10
C SER A 675 -13.60 7.11 8.45
N PHE A 676 -12.72 7.45 9.39
CA PHE A 676 -12.33 8.83 9.71
C PHE A 676 -11.08 9.28 8.94
N GLU A 677 -10.56 8.43 8.06
CA GLU A 677 -9.30 8.67 7.37
C GLU A 677 -9.48 9.55 6.13
N ASP A 678 -8.50 10.42 5.90
CA ASP A 678 -8.27 11.00 4.58
C ASP A 678 -8.03 9.88 3.54
N PHE A 679 -8.43 10.11 2.28
CA PHE A 679 -8.26 9.12 1.22
C PHE A 679 -6.81 8.97 0.80
N HIS A 680 -6.00 10.03 0.78
CA HIS A 680 -4.67 10.01 0.16
C HIS A 680 -3.58 9.60 1.14
N GLN A 681 -3.57 10.17 2.35
CA GLN A 681 -2.46 10.04 3.29
C GLN A 681 -2.10 8.58 3.64
N PRO A 682 -3.06 7.67 3.91
CA PRO A 682 -2.73 6.26 4.18
C PRO A 682 -2.07 5.55 3.00
N ILE A 683 -2.47 5.87 1.76
CA ILE A 683 -1.88 5.28 0.56
C ILE A 683 -0.49 5.83 0.31
N LEU A 684 -0.27 7.14 0.45
CA LEU A 684 1.07 7.73 0.29
C LEU A 684 2.12 7.05 1.19
N GLN A 685 1.72 6.65 2.40
CA GLN A 685 2.60 5.95 3.35
C GLN A 685 2.81 4.46 3.02
N MET A 686 1.81 3.82 2.42
CA MET A 686 1.78 2.36 2.30
C MET A 686 1.99 1.86 0.86
N TYR A 687 1.95 2.73 -0.15
CA TYR A 687 1.99 2.35 -1.56
C TYR A 687 3.21 1.48 -1.91
N GLY A 688 4.41 1.89 -1.49
CA GLY A 688 5.63 1.09 -1.71
C GLY A 688 5.55 -0.31 -1.09
N ARG A 689 5.02 -0.42 0.14
CA ARG A 689 4.83 -1.70 0.83
C ARG A 689 3.77 -2.58 0.18
N ILE A 690 2.69 -1.97 -0.33
CA ILE A 690 1.65 -2.67 -1.11
C ILE A 690 2.26 -3.23 -2.39
N ARG A 691 3.00 -2.40 -3.16
CA ARG A 691 3.57 -2.79 -4.45
C ARG A 691 4.70 -3.82 -4.36
N ARG A 692 5.32 -3.98 -3.19
CA ARG A 692 6.24 -5.10 -2.90
C ARG A 692 5.56 -6.47 -2.84
N GLN A 693 4.23 -6.53 -2.76
CA GLN A 693 3.48 -7.79 -2.83
C GLN A 693 2.84 -7.91 -4.21
N GLU A 694 3.41 -8.76 -5.06
CA GLU A 694 3.01 -8.86 -6.47
C GLU A 694 1.56 -9.30 -6.67
N ASN A 695 1.05 -10.09 -5.73
CA ASN A 695 -0.31 -10.64 -5.72
C ASN A 695 -1.37 -9.67 -5.20
N ILE A 696 -1.00 -8.46 -4.74
CA ILE A 696 -1.97 -7.43 -4.38
C ILE A 696 -2.44 -6.66 -5.62
N ILE A 697 -3.77 -6.54 -5.75
CA ILE A 697 -4.45 -5.69 -6.73
C ILE A 697 -5.02 -4.49 -5.99
N LEU A 698 -4.43 -3.32 -6.19
CA LEU A 698 -4.80 -2.09 -5.49
C LEU A 698 -5.91 -1.34 -6.24
N VAL A 699 -7.10 -1.26 -5.64
CA VAL A 699 -8.28 -0.63 -6.23
C VAL A 699 -8.68 0.60 -5.42
N ALA A 700 -8.83 1.74 -6.10
CA ALA A 700 -9.16 3.02 -5.49
C ALA A 700 -10.67 3.20 -5.33
N GLY A 701 -11.12 3.47 -4.10
CA GLY A 701 -12.45 4.00 -3.77
C GLY A 701 -12.34 5.11 -2.74
N SER A 702 -12.99 6.23 -2.88
CA SER A 702 -14.39 6.43 -2.51
C SER A 702 -14.72 7.83 -2.99
N GLY A 703 -15.93 8.07 -3.47
CA GLY A 703 -16.27 9.40 -4.01
C GLY A 703 -16.09 9.58 -5.51
N PHE A 704 -15.74 8.51 -6.24
CA PHE A 704 -15.57 8.56 -7.69
C PHE A 704 -16.89 8.50 -8.44
N GLY A 705 -16.95 9.16 -9.60
CA GLY A 705 -18.16 9.15 -10.43
C GLY A 705 -17.99 9.41 -11.92
N GLY A 706 -16.80 9.74 -12.41
CA GLY A 706 -16.51 9.97 -13.82
C GLY A 706 -15.10 9.50 -14.24
N SER A 707 -14.69 9.89 -15.44
CA SER A 707 -13.33 9.64 -15.96
C SER A 707 -12.33 10.69 -15.48
N ASP A 708 -12.71 11.97 -15.44
CA ASP A 708 -11.77 13.06 -15.12
C ASP A 708 -11.25 13.00 -13.69
N ASP A 709 -12.08 12.51 -12.76
CA ASP A 709 -11.71 12.29 -11.36
C ASP A 709 -10.96 10.98 -11.14
N THR A 710 -11.12 9.95 -11.99
CA THR A 710 -10.48 8.63 -11.81
C THR A 710 -9.20 8.46 -12.63
N TYR A 711 -9.08 9.12 -13.78
CA TYR A 711 -7.91 9.04 -14.66
C TYR A 711 -6.57 9.40 -13.96
N PRO A 712 -6.49 10.45 -13.11
CA PRO A 712 -5.27 10.74 -12.36
C PRO A 712 -4.86 9.63 -11.40
N TYR A 713 -5.80 8.82 -10.91
CA TYR A 713 -5.53 7.69 -10.02
C TYR A 713 -5.06 6.46 -10.79
N ILE A 714 -5.69 6.16 -11.93
CA ILE A 714 -5.24 5.06 -12.81
C ILE A 714 -3.84 5.33 -13.35
N THR A 715 -3.53 6.56 -13.77
CA THR A 715 -2.20 6.95 -14.28
C THR A 715 -1.17 7.22 -13.17
N GLY A 716 -1.62 7.35 -11.92
CA GLY A 716 -0.78 7.69 -10.77
C GLY A 716 -0.41 9.16 -10.63
N GLN A 717 -0.82 10.05 -11.54
CA GLN A 717 -0.48 11.48 -11.50
C GLN A 717 -0.99 12.21 -10.25
N TRP A 718 -2.01 11.66 -9.58
CA TRP A 718 -2.58 12.23 -8.36
C TRP A 718 -1.56 12.47 -7.23
N SER A 719 -0.49 11.66 -7.15
CA SER A 719 0.50 11.72 -6.06
C SER A 719 1.51 12.85 -6.23
N LYS A 720 1.71 13.36 -7.46
CA LYS A 720 2.65 14.45 -7.75
C LYS A 720 2.33 15.73 -6.97
N LYS A 721 1.04 16.02 -6.75
CA LYS A 721 0.61 17.20 -5.97
C LYS A 721 1.05 17.14 -4.50
N TYR A 722 1.47 15.95 -4.02
CA TYR A 722 1.99 15.73 -2.67
C TYR A 722 3.53 15.57 -2.63
N GLY A 723 4.23 15.79 -3.75
CA GLY A 723 5.68 15.61 -3.84
C GLY A 723 6.13 14.15 -3.87
N TYR A 724 5.30 13.24 -4.40
CA TYR A 724 5.65 11.83 -4.57
C TYR A 724 5.73 11.46 -6.06
N PRO A 725 6.50 10.40 -6.41
CA PRO A 725 6.45 9.77 -7.72
C PRO A 725 5.03 9.32 -8.08
N PRO A 726 4.68 9.16 -9.37
CA PRO A 726 3.35 8.72 -9.75
C PRO A 726 3.02 7.35 -9.15
N MET A 727 1.81 7.20 -8.60
CA MET A 727 1.33 5.99 -7.92
C MET A 727 0.09 5.39 -8.60
N PRO A 728 0.24 4.66 -9.73
CA PRO A 728 -0.88 4.08 -10.46
C PRO A 728 -1.75 3.14 -9.62
N PHE A 729 -3.08 3.25 -9.73
CA PHE A 729 -4.01 2.25 -9.20
C PHE A 729 -4.36 1.22 -10.27
N ASP A 730 -4.60 -0.03 -9.86
CA ASP A 730 -4.93 -1.11 -10.79
C ASP A 730 -6.38 -1.03 -11.29
N GLY A 731 -7.24 -0.30 -10.58
CA GLY A 731 -8.60 0.00 -11.00
C GLY A 731 -9.35 0.91 -10.03
N CYS A 732 -10.60 1.21 -10.37
CA CYS A 732 -11.47 2.09 -9.59
C CYS A 732 -12.77 1.38 -9.20
N LEU A 733 -13.22 1.64 -7.98
CA LEU A 733 -14.50 1.15 -7.47
C LEU A 733 -15.54 2.28 -7.38
N PHE A 734 -16.77 1.96 -7.73
CA PHE A 734 -17.91 2.87 -7.72
C PHE A 734 -19.02 2.32 -6.82
N GLY A 735 -19.45 3.14 -5.87
CA GLY A 735 -20.60 2.85 -5.02
C GLY A 735 -21.75 3.78 -5.36
N SER A 736 -21.84 4.87 -4.59
CA SER A 736 -22.84 5.94 -4.67
C SER A 736 -23.27 6.38 -6.08
N ARG A 737 -22.33 6.48 -7.03
CA ARG A 737 -22.59 6.86 -8.44
C ARG A 737 -23.59 5.94 -9.14
N MET A 738 -23.62 4.66 -8.75
CA MET A 738 -24.42 3.63 -9.43
C MET A 738 -25.86 3.58 -8.92
N MET A 739 -26.19 4.26 -7.83
CA MET A 739 -27.53 4.24 -7.22
C MET A 739 -28.60 4.94 -8.07
N VAL A 740 -28.19 5.84 -8.98
CA VAL A 740 -29.10 6.50 -9.93
C VAL A 740 -29.26 5.75 -11.25
N ALA A 741 -28.58 4.60 -11.40
CA ALA A 741 -28.67 3.82 -12.62
C ALA A 741 -30.09 3.32 -12.85
N LYS A 742 -30.52 3.22 -14.11
CA LYS A 742 -31.88 2.80 -14.49
C LYS A 742 -32.27 1.47 -13.87
N GLU A 743 -31.36 0.51 -13.91
CA GLU A 743 -31.56 -0.87 -13.47
C GLU A 743 -31.47 -1.04 -11.94
N ALA A 744 -30.99 -0.03 -11.22
CA ALA A 744 -30.98 -0.05 -9.76
C ALA A 744 -32.40 0.14 -9.21
N HIS A 745 -32.73 -0.59 -8.14
CA HIS A 745 -34.06 -0.59 -7.50
C HIS A 745 -34.33 0.65 -6.63
N THR A 746 -33.38 1.58 -6.54
CA THR A 746 -33.60 2.86 -5.85
C THR A 746 -34.86 3.54 -6.41
N SER A 747 -35.79 3.91 -5.52
CA SER A 747 -37.06 4.51 -5.92
C SER A 747 -36.84 5.80 -6.71
N LYS A 748 -37.75 6.15 -7.64
CA LYS A 748 -37.58 7.31 -8.53
C LYS A 748 -37.32 8.62 -7.79
N ASP A 749 -38.07 8.89 -6.73
CA ASP A 749 -37.89 10.11 -5.93
C ASP A 749 -36.62 10.06 -5.07
N ALA A 750 -36.16 8.87 -4.68
CA ALA A 750 -34.86 8.69 -4.05
C ALA A 750 -33.71 8.97 -5.04
N LYS A 751 -33.80 8.47 -6.28
CA LYS A 751 -32.85 8.82 -7.35
C LYS A 751 -32.84 10.32 -7.63
N LYS A 752 -34.02 10.96 -7.67
CA LYS A 752 -34.14 12.41 -7.83
C LYS A 752 -33.47 13.16 -6.68
N ALA A 753 -33.70 12.76 -5.43
CA ALA A 753 -33.05 13.36 -4.27
C ALA A 753 -31.52 13.18 -4.28
N ILE A 754 -31.00 12.09 -4.85
CA ILE A 754 -29.56 11.90 -5.07
C ILE A 754 -29.04 12.88 -6.11
N VAL A 755 -29.74 13.03 -7.24
CA VAL A 755 -29.36 13.97 -8.32
C VAL A 755 -29.41 15.42 -7.84
N ASP A 756 -30.39 15.76 -7.01
CA ASP A 756 -30.55 17.11 -6.45
C ASP A 756 -29.49 17.44 -5.38
N ALA A 757 -28.70 16.46 -4.91
CA ALA A 757 -27.64 16.68 -3.93
C ALA A 757 -26.40 17.31 -4.60
N PRO A 758 -25.97 18.52 -4.19
CA PRO A 758 -24.86 19.23 -4.86
C PRO A 758 -23.52 18.50 -4.80
N GLY A 759 -23.30 17.66 -3.79
CA GLY A 759 -22.02 17.05 -3.48
C GLY A 759 -20.98 18.04 -2.94
N LEU A 760 -19.78 17.52 -2.67
CA LEU A 760 -18.65 18.26 -2.10
C LEU A 760 -17.35 17.96 -2.86
N ASP A 761 -16.40 18.87 -2.71
CA ASP A 761 -15.01 18.58 -3.01
C ASP A 761 -14.33 17.84 -1.85
N ASP A 762 -13.19 17.23 -2.15
CA ASP A 762 -12.42 16.43 -1.19
C ASP A 762 -11.95 17.23 0.03
N SER A 763 -11.65 18.51 -0.11
CA SER A 763 -11.22 19.35 1.03
C SER A 763 -12.35 19.67 2.02
N GLN A 764 -13.60 19.35 1.69
CA GLN A 764 -14.79 19.79 2.44
C GLN A 764 -15.60 18.64 3.04
N TRP A 765 -15.29 17.38 2.71
CA TRP A 765 -16.15 16.24 3.07
C TRP A 765 -16.35 16.09 4.58
N GLU A 766 -15.36 16.44 5.41
CA GLU A 766 -15.46 16.32 6.88
C GLU A 766 -16.49 17.26 7.51
N GLN A 767 -17.02 18.23 6.77
CA GLN A 767 -18.12 19.08 7.25
C GLN A 767 -19.40 18.26 7.54
N THR A 768 -19.54 17.06 6.95
CA THR A 768 -20.68 16.16 7.18
C THR A 768 -20.82 15.69 8.63
N TYR A 769 -19.74 15.69 9.42
CA TYR A 769 -19.78 15.39 10.86
C TYR A 769 -20.48 16.48 11.68
N LYS A 770 -20.48 17.73 11.19
CA LYS A 770 -21.03 18.90 11.90
C LYS A 770 -22.49 19.17 11.54
N GLY A 771 -22.93 18.70 10.36
CA GLY A 771 -24.30 18.87 9.89
C GLY A 771 -24.43 18.55 8.39
N PRO A 772 -25.57 18.91 7.77
CA PRO A 772 -25.76 18.71 6.33
C PRO A 772 -24.76 19.52 5.50
N ALA A 773 -23.99 18.84 4.65
CA ALA A 773 -23.03 19.44 3.72
C ALA A 773 -23.13 18.73 2.34
N GLY A 774 -23.27 19.50 1.27
CA GLY A 774 -23.44 18.94 -0.10
C GLY A 774 -24.65 18.02 -0.27
N GLY A 775 -25.67 18.13 0.60
CA GLY A 775 -26.84 17.25 0.63
C GLY A 775 -26.67 15.96 1.45
N VAL A 776 -25.50 15.74 2.07
CA VAL A 776 -25.17 14.54 2.88
C VAL A 776 -24.90 14.94 4.34
N ILE A 777 -25.15 14.04 5.28
CA ILE A 777 -24.79 14.19 6.70
C ILE A 777 -24.28 12.85 7.25
N THR A 778 -23.34 12.90 8.20
CA THR A 778 -22.90 11.72 8.95
C THR A 778 -23.81 11.47 10.15
N VAL A 779 -24.27 10.23 10.31
CA VAL A 779 -24.99 9.74 11.50
C VAL A 779 -24.34 8.49 12.06
N ARG A 780 -24.69 8.08 13.28
CA ARG A 780 -24.15 6.87 13.92
C ARG A 780 -25.07 5.68 13.71
N SER A 781 -24.49 4.57 13.26
CA SER A 781 -25.15 3.26 13.22
C SER A 781 -25.56 2.78 14.62
N GLU A 782 -26.32 1.69 14.67
CA GLU A 782 -26.63 0.96 15.92
C GLU A 782 -25.36 0.48 16.64
N MET A 783 -24.27 0.24 15.90
CA MET A 783 -22.98 -0.22 16.44
C MET A 783 -22.01 0.93 16.76
N GLY A 784 -22.45 2.19 16.62
CA GLY A 784 -21.63 3.37 16.90
C GLY A 784 -20.70 3.81 15.75
N GLU A 785 -20.62 3.04 14.67
CA GLU A 785 -19.84 3.40 13.47
C GLU A 785 -20.54 4.47 12.62
N PRO A 786 -19.79 5.39 12.00
CA PRO A 786 -20.37 6.49 11.24
C PRO A 786 -20.90 6.02 9.87
N ILE A 787 -21.99 6.64 9.42
CA ILE A 787 -22.66 6.36 8.14
C ILE A 787 -22.99 7.67 7.43
N HIS A 788 -22.57 7.82 6.18
CA HIS A 788 -23.02 8.91 5.32
C HIS A 788 -24.38 8.59 4.67
N LYS A 789 -25.33 9.51 4.85
CA LYS A 789 -26.69 9.46 4.30
C LYS A 789 -27.08 10.80 3.70
N LEU A 790 -27.97 10.81 2.71
CA LEU A 790 -28.62 12.05 2.29
C LEU A 790 -29.33 12.70 3.49
N ALA A 791 -29.20 14.02 3.60
CA ALA A 791 -29.70 14.80 4.72
C ALA A 791 -31.21 15.12 4.58
N THR A 792 -32.02 14.07 4.44
CA THR A 792 -33.49 14.12 4.45
C THR A 792 -34.01 14.58 5.82
N ARG A 793 -35.30 14.91 5.93
CA ARG A 793 -35.90 15.29 7.23
C ARG A 793 -35.75 14.17 8.25
N GLY A 794 -35.97 12.92 7.84
CA GLY A 794 -35.81 11.75 8.70
C GLY A 794 -34.37 11.53 9.16
N VAL A 795 -33.38 11.70 8.27
CA VAL A 795 -31.97 11.56 8.64
C VAL A 795 -31.49 12.72 9.52
N ARG A 796 -31.99 13.94 9.33
CA ARG A 796 -31.73 15.06 10.25
C ARG A 796 -32.30 14.78 11.64
N PHE A 797 -33.49 14.19 11.71
CA PHE A 797 -34.06 13.74 12.98
C PHE A 797 -33.25 12.60 13.62
N TRP A 798 -32.72 11.67 12.83
CA TRP A 798 -31.76 10.68 13.31
C TRP A 798 -30.54 11.36 13.92
N ALA A 799 -29.90 12.31 13.23
CA ALA A 799 -28.75 13.04 13.74
C ALA A 799 -29.07 13.76 15.07
N GLU A 800 -30.26 14.34 15.18
CA GLU A 800 -30.75 14.93 16.43
C GLU A 800 -30.85 13.89 17.56
N MET A 801 -31.43 12.72 17.30
CA MET A 801 -31.52 11.64 18.29
C MET A 801 -30.13 11.11 18.68
N ASP A 802 -29.19 11.02 17.74
CA ASP A 802 -27.80 10.66 18.04
C ASP A 802 -27.14 11.66 19.00
N GLN A 803 -27.41 12.95 18.84
CA GLN A 803 -26.81 14.01 19.65
C GLN A 803 -27.47 14.12 21.03
N LYS A 804 -28.81 14.00 21.11
CA LYS A 804 -29.58 14.25 22.34
C LYS A 804 -29.87 13.00 23.17
N ILE A 805 -30.08 11.84 22.53
CA ILE A 805 -30.54 10.62 23.19
C ILE A 805 -29.46 9.54 23.18
N PHE A 806 -28.99 9.12 22.00
CA PHE A 806 -28.09 7.95 21.89
C PHE A 806 -26.66 8.24 22.35
N SER A 807 -26.27 9.52 22.46
CA SER A 807 -25.03 9.96 23.11
C SER A 807 -25.03 9.78 24.63
N LEU A 808 -26.19 9.67 25.26
CA LEU A 808 -26.32 9.57 26.71
C LEU A 808 -25.99 8.15 27.20
N PRO A 809 -25.46 8.02 28.43
CA PRO A 809 -25.39 6.73 29.13
C PRO A 809 -26.75 6.04 29.18
N LYS A 810 -26.78 4.70 29.10
CA LYS A 810 -28.02 3.92 28.94
C LYS A 810 -29.06 4.24 30.02
N GLU A 811 -28.61 4.48 31.25
CA GLU A 811 -29.45 4.76 32.42
C GLU A 811 -30.18 6.11 32.32
N LYS A 812 -29.65 7.04 31.53
CA LYS A 812 -30.23 8.39 31.33
C LYS A 812 -31.13 8.48 30.10
N ARG A 813 -31.13 7.48 29.22
CA ARG A 813 -31.90 7.51 27.96
C ARG A 813 -33.40 7.50 28.20
N ILE A 814 -33.92 6.56 28.99
CA ILE A 814 -35.37 6.44 29.25
C ILE A 814 -35.95 7.70 29.90
N PRO A 815 -35.33 8.29 30.95
CA PRO A 815 -35.80 9.57 31.50
C PRO A 815 -35.87 10.70 30.45
N GLU A 816 -34.85 10.83 29.60
CA GLU A 816 -34.83 11.88 28.57
C GLU A 816 -35.84 11.61 27.44
N LEU A 817 -36.06 10.34 27.08
CA LEU A 817 -37.13 9.94 26.15
C LEU A 817 -38.51 10.32 26.69
N LYS A 818 -38.79 10.02 27.96
CA LYS A 818 -40.06 10.39 28.60
C LYS A 818 -40.27 11.90 28.66
N LYS A 819 -39.21 12.66 28.97
CA LYS A 819 -39.26 14.13 29.01
C LYS A 819 -39.57 14.76 27.65
N ASN A 820 -39.07 14.18 26.55
CA ASN A 820 -39.27 14.69 25.20
C ASN A 820 -40.31 13.88 24.40
N ARG A 821 -41.15 13.08 25.08
CA ARG A 821 -42.04 12.09 24.45
C ARG A 821 -42.86 12.67 23.31
N ASP A 822 -43.65 13.72 23.58
CA ASP A 822 -44.58 14.28 22.59
C ASP A 822 -43.86 14.87 21.39
N TYR A 823 -42.68 15.47 21.61
CA TYR A 823 -41.82 15.97 20.55
C TYR A 823 -41.29 14.83 19.66
N ILE A 824 -40.77 13.76 20.28
CA ILE A 824 -40.24 12.59 19.56
C ILE A 824 -41.34 11.93 18.74
N ILE A 825 -42.51 11.68 19.33
CA ILE A 825 -43.66 11.09 18.63
C ILE A 825 -44.10 11.94 17.44
N LYS A 826 -44.18 13.27 17.63
CA LYS A 826 -44.49 14.19 16.53
C LYS A 826 -43.48 14.07 15.39
N LYS A 827 -42.18 14.08 15.70
CA LYS A 827 -41.11 13.96 14.68
C LYS A 827 -41.10 12.59 14.00
N LEU A 828 -41.37 11.51 14.72
CA LEU A 828 -41.54 10.17 14.13
C LEU A 828 -42.67 10.15 13.11
N ASN A 829 -43.82 10.73 13.46
CA ASN A 829 -44.99 10.78 12.59
C ASN A 829 -44.86 11.75 11.42
N ASP A 830 -44.19 12.89 11.59
CA ASP A 830 -44.07 13.94 10.56
C ASP A 830 -42.89 13.69 9.60
N ASP A 831 -41.77 13.18 10.12
CA ASP A 831 -40.48 13.26 9.43
C ASP A 831 -39.73 11.94 9.29
N PHE A 832 -40.08 10.87 10.02
CA PHE A 832 -39.31 9.63 10.01
C PHE A 832 -39.99 8.51 9.21
N GLN A 833 -39.18 7.59 8.68
CA GLN A 833 -39.69 6.42 7.93
C GLN A 833 -40.35 5.37 8.81
N LYS A 834 -40.04 5.36 10.12
CA LYS A 834 -40.73 4.53 11.11
C LYS A 834 -41.59 5.40 12.00
N VAL A 835 -42.89 5.35 11.77
CA VAL A 835 -43.86 6.17 12.50
C VAL A 835 -44.10 5.64 13.91
N TRP A 836 -44.70 6.45 14.77
CA TRP A 836 -45.22 5.97 16.05
C TRP A 836 -46.39 5.01 15.80
N PHE A 837 -46.33 3.84 16.44
CA PHE A 837 -47.37 2.83 16.26
C PHE A 837 -48.71 3.30 16.83
N GLY A 838 -48.67 3.81 18.07
CA GLY A 838 -49.86 4.09 18.88
C GLY A 838 -50.78 5.16 18.29
N CYS A 839 -51.95 4.76 17.81
CA CYS A 839 -52.90 5.66 17.18
C CYS A 839 -54.33 5.21 17.45
N ASN A 840 -55.13 6.06 18.08
CA ASN A 840 -56.54 5.75 18.33
C ASN A 840 -57.39 6.04 17.08
N LYS A 841 -58.68 5.64 17.12
CA LYS A 841 -59.65 5.84 16.04
C LYS A 841 -59.83 7.30 15.57
N ASP A 842 -59.53 8.28 16.43
CA ASP A 842 -59.59 9.71 16.10
C ASP A 842 -58.33 10.20 15.36
N GLY A 843 -57.36 9.31 15.11
CA GLY A 843 -56.07 9.64 14.51
C GLY A 843 -55.08 10.30 15.48
N LYS A 844 -55.36 10.29 16.79
CA LYS A 844 -54.48 10.89 17.80
C LYS A 844 -53.40 9.89 18.22
N ALA A 845 -52.18 10.39 18.42
CA ALA A 845 -51.10 9.58 18.96
C ALA A 845 -51.35 9.27 20.44
N VAL A 846 -51.40 7.99 20.78
CA VAL A 846 -51.62 7.46 22.13
C VAL A 846 -50.55 6.41 22.45
N ASP A 847 -50.40 6.00 23.72
CA ASP A 847 -49.52 4.88 24.04
C ASP A 847 -50.15 3.54 23.61
N LEU A 848 -49.33 2.50 23.46
CA LEU A 848 -49.82 1.17 23.07
C LEU A 848 -50.83 0.64 24.11
N GLU A 849 -50.58 0.92 25.39
CA GLU A 849 -51.44 0.58 26.53
C GLU A 849 -52.81 1.28 26.51
N ASP A 850 -52.99 2.31 25.66
CA ASP A 850 -54.23 3.08 25.53
C ASP A 850 -55.02 2.71 24.25
N MET A 851 -54.50 1.79 23.43
CA MET A 851 -55.18 1.30 22.24
C MET A 851 -56.10 0.11 22.55
N THR A 852 -57.24 0.05 21.87
CA THR A 852 -58.08 -1.15 21.83
C THR A 852 -57.45 -2.25 20.98
N TYR A 853 -57.83 -3.51 21.20
CA TYR A 853 -57.33 -4.62 20.39
C TYR A 853 -57.65 -4.43 18.90
N ALA A 854 -58.84 -3.91 18.58
CA ALA A 854 -59.25 -3.61 17.21
C ALA A 854 -58.34 -2.54 16.56
N GLU A 855 -58.01 -1.47 17.29
CA GLU A 855 -57.08 -0.44 16.81
C GLU A 855 -55.68 -1.02 16.54
N ILE A 856 -55.17 -1.91 17.40
CA ILE A 856 -53.85 -2.54 17.20
C ILE A 856 -53.84 -3.42 15.93
N VAL A 857 -54.85 -4.28 15.75
CA VAL A 857 -54.92 -5.16 14.57
C VAL A 857 -55.05 -4.36 13.27
N ARG A 858 -55.91 -3.34 13.25
CA ARG A 858 -56.05 -2.45 12.09
C ARG A 858 -54.75 -1.70 11.79
N ARG A 859 -54.09 -1.18 12.83
CA ARG A 859 -52.83 -0.45 12.70
C ARG A 859 -51.68 -1.33 12.20
N LEU A 860 -51.64 -2.61 12.56
CA LEU A 860 -50.70 -3.58 11.99
C LEU A 860 -50.89 -3.69 10.47
N VAL A 861 -52.13 -3.87 10.01
CA VAL A 861 -52.41 -3.93 8.57
C VAL A 861 -52.04 -2.62 7.88
N ASP A 862 -52.43 -1.47 8.43
CA ASP A 862 -52.14 -0.15 7.84
C ASP A 862 -50.64 0.12 7.64
N LEU A 863 -49.78 -0.38 8.53
CA LEU A 863 -48.34 -0.10 8.51
C LEU A 863 -47.49 -1.20 7.86
N LEU A 864 -48.06 -2.40 7.65
CA LEU A 864 -47.34 -3.57 7.14
C LEU A 864 -47.85 -4.06 5.78
N TYR A 865 -49.00 -3.56 5.32
CA TYR A 865 -49.61 -3.91 4.04
C TYR A 865 -49.71 -2.70 3.10
N VAL A 866 -49.17 -2.85 1.88
CA VAL A 866 -49.17 -1.83 0.84
C VAL A 866 -50.48 -1.91 0.07
N LYS A 867 -51.49 -1.17 0.54
CA LYS A 867 -52.87 -1.25 0.04
C LYS A 867 -53.03 -1.12 -1.47
N HIS A 868 -52.33 -0.18 -2.10
CA HIS A 868 -52.48 0.10 -3.54
C HIS A 868 -51.75 -0.92 -4.44
N GLN A 869 -50.91 -1.79 -3.87
CA GLN A 869 -50.22 -2.89 -4.57
C GLN A 869 -50.73 -4.27 -4.15
N SER A 870 -51.70 -4.30 -3.23
CA SER A 870 -52.26 -5.53 -2.67
C SER A 870 -51.20 -6.54 -2.22
N ARG A 871 -50.18 -6.06 -1.47
CA ARG A 871 -49.09 -6.92 -0.95
C ARG A 871 -48.68 -6.54 0.45
N TRP A 872 -48.18 -7.53 1.18
CA TRP A 872 -47.42 -7.31 2.41
C TRP A 872 -46.01 -6.81 2.09
N ILE A 873 -45.45 -5.98 2.96
CA ILE A 873 -44.06 -5.50 2.83
C ILE A 873 -43.09 -6.69 2.89
N ASP A 874 -43.37 -7.66 3.76
CA ASP A 874 -42.58 -8.88 3.93
C ASP A 874 -43.49 -10.04 4.38
N PRO A 875 -43.28 -11.29 3.90
CA PRO A 875 -44.09 -12.44 4.31
C PRO A 875 -44.10 -12.69 5.83
N SER A 876 -43.04 -12.32 6.55
CA SER A 876 -42.98 -12.48 8.01
C SER A 876 -43.97 -11.57 8.75
N PHE A 877 -44.44 -10.48 8.14
CA PHE A 877 -45.47 -9.60 8.72
C PHE A 877 -46.89 -10.17 8.64
N VAL A 878 -47.15 -11.07 7.68
CA VAL A 878 -48.39 -11.86 7.68
C VAL A 878 -48.48 -12.66 8.98
N ARG A 879 -47.38 -13.34 9.33
CA ARG A 879 -47.30 -14.12 10.56
C ARG A 879 -47.39 -13.25 11.81
N LEU A 880 -46.72 -12.09 11.85
CA LEU A 880 -46.85 -11.14 12.97
C LEU A 880 -48.31 -10.77 13.22
N THR A 881 -49.02 -10.40 12.16
CA THR A 881 -50.42 -9.96 12.24
C THR A 881 -51.33 -11.11 12.61
N ALA A 882 -51.13 -12.29 12.01
CA ALA A 882 -51.88 -13.50 12.32
C ALA A 882 -51.70 -13.94 13.79
N ASP A 883 -50.47 -13.98 14.28
CA ASP A 883 -50.17 -14.40 15.66
C ASP A 883 -50.84 -13.43 16.67
N PHE A 884 -50.87 -12.12 16.36
CA PHE A 884 -51.58 -11.17 17.22
C PHE A 884 -53.11 -11.29 17.09
N ILE A 885 -53.65 -11.58 15.90
CA ILE A 885 -55.08 -11.90 15.73
C ILE A 885 -55.45 -13.13 16.56
N HIS A 886 -54.68 -14.22 16.49
CA HIS A 886 -54.90 -15.41 17.32
C HIS A 886 -54.91 -15.06 18.80
N ARG A 887 -54.03 -14.15 19.24
CA ARG A 887 -54.04 -13.65 20.62
C ARG A 887 -55.32 -12.90 20.98
N VAL A 888 -55.89 -12.12 20.06
CA VAL A 888 -57.20 -11.47 20.25
C VAL A 888 -58.29 -12.53 20.42
N GLU A 889 -58.31 -13.56 19.57
CA GLU A 889 -59.31 -14.64 19.67
C GLU A 889 -59.18 -15.41 20.98
N GLU A 890 -57.96 -15.74 21.41
CA GLU A 890 -57.68 -16.36 22.71
C GLU A 890 -58.17 -15.51 23.89
N ARG A 891 -58.07 -14.18 23.78
CA ARG A 891 -58.45 -13.24 24.84
C ARG A 891 -59.96 -13.14 25.01
N PHE A 892 -60.71 -13.12 23.90
CA PHE A 892 -62.16 -12.86 23.90
C PHE A 892 -63.02 -14.12 23.74
N THR A 893 -62.42 -15.29 23.47
CA THR A 893 -63.19 -16.54 23.47
C THR A 893 -63.61 -16.93 24.88
N SER A 894 -64.89 -17.28 25.05
CA SER A 894 -65.48 -17.66 26.34
C SER A 894 -65.67 -19.18 26.51
N SER A 895 -65.36 -19.98 25.48
CA SER A 895 -65.51 -21.44 25.51
C SER A 895 -64.30 -22.15 24.88
N THR A 896 -63.88 -23.26 25.50
CA THR A 896 -62.78 -24.08 25.00
C THR A 896 -63.22 -24.90 23.78
N GLY A 897 -62.30 -25.08 22.81
CA GLY A 897 -62.55 -25.90 21.62
C GLY A 897 -63.19 -25.17 20.42
N GLN A 898 -63.41 -23.85 20.51
CA GLN A 898 -63.80 -23.05 19.33
C GLN A 898 -62.64 -22.98 18.33
N PRO A 899 -62.88 -23.23 17.02
CA PRO A 899 -61.87 -23.02 16.01
C PRO A 899 -61.59 -21.52 15.82
N SER A 900 -60.33 -21.16 15.54
CA SER A 900 -59.96 -19.80 15.13
C SER A 900 -60.73 -19.37 13.87
N LEU A 901 -61.14 -18.11 13.77
CA LEU A 901 -61.72 -17.53 12.56
C LEU A 901 -60.66 -17.18 11.50
N LEU A 902 -59.37 -17.26 11.88
CA LEU A 902 -58.19 -17.20 11.02
C LEU A 902 -57.57 -18.60 10.91
N GLN A 903 -58.17 -19.46 10.09
CA GLN A 903 -57.74 -20.85 9.91
C GLN A 903 -56.46 -20.97 9.05
N ASN A 904 -56.27 -20.06 8.10
CA ASN A 904 -55.12 -20.05 7.22
C ASN A 904 -54.58 -18.62 7.07
N TYR A 905 -53.26 -18.46 7.06
CA TYR A 905 -52.63 -17.17 6.80
C TYR A 905 -52.94 -16.61 5.42
N ALA A 906 -53.37 -17.44 4.45
CA ALA A 906 -53.88 -17.00 3.16
C ALA A 906 -55.12 -16.09 3.27
N ASP A 907 -55.90 -16.17 4.36
CA ASP A 907 -57.01 -15.24 4.60
C ASP A 907 -56.51 -13.79 4.73
N LEU A 908 -55.23 -13.59 5.06
CA LEU A 908 -54.59 -12.27 5.13
C LEU A 908 -54.06 -11.77 3.78
N ASP A 909 -54.33 -12.44 2.67
CA ASP A 909 -54.12 -11.86 1.33
C ASP A 909 -55.09 -10.70 1.08
N THR A 910 -56.26 -10.70 1.75
CA THR A 910 -57.24 -9.60 1.80
C THR A 910 -57.43 -9.13 3.25
N PRO A 911 -56.42 -8.51 3.87
CA PRO A 911 -56.36 -8.38 5.32
C PRO A 911 -57.42 -7.45 5.90
N PHE A 912 -57.84 -6.41 5.19
CA PHE A 912 -58.87 -5.49 5.67
C PHE A 912 -60.23 -6.20 5.88
N GLU A 913 -60.67 -6.97 4.88
CA GLU A 913 -61.94 -7.72 4.96
C GLU A 913 -61.89 -8.82 6.03
N THR A 914 -60.76 -9.52 6.12
CA THR A 914 -60.53 -10.57 7.11
C THR A 914 -60.51 -10.01 8.53
N VAL A 915 -59.83 -8.89 8.75
CA VAL A 915 -59.79 -8.22 10.06
C VAL A 915 -61.17 -7.74 10.47
N ASP A 916 -61.92 -7.09 9.58
CA ASP A 916 -63.28 -6.63 9.91
C ASP A 916 -64.23 -7.79 10.22
N ARG A 917 -64.13 -8.90 9.49
CA ARG A 917 -64.89 -10.13 9.75
C ARG A 917 -64.61 -10.71 11.14
N ILE A 918 -63.34 -10.79 11.53
CA ILE A 918 -62.93 -11.36 12.82
C ILE A 918 -63.32 -10.42 13.97
N LEU A 919 -63.03 -9.12 13.85
CA LEU A 919 -63.37 -8.13 14.88
C LEU A 919 -64.89 -7.98 15.07
N SER A 920 -65.68 -8.16 14.02
CA SER A 920 -67.16 -8.18 14.13
C SER A 920 -67.68 -9.35 14.98
N HIS A 921 -66.96 -10.47 15.05
CA HIS A 921 -67.31 -11.60 15.92
C HIS A 921 -66.93 -11.34 17.38
N TYR A 922 -65.82 -10.64 17.61
CA TYR A 922 -65.32 -10.26 18.94
C TYR A 922 -65.53 -8.76 19.20
N SER A 923 -66.79 -8.30 19.20
CA SER A 923 -67.12 -6.87 19.27
C SER A 923 -66.57 -6.14 20.50
N GLU A 924 -66.26 -6.86 21.58
CA GLU A 924 -65.62 -6.32 22.78
C GLU A 924 -64.21 -5.76 22.50
N ALA A 925 -63.52 -6.31 21.49
CA ALA A 925 -62.20 -5.86 21.04
C ALA A 925 -62.19 -4.40 20.52
N GLU A 926 -63.34 -3.83 20.16
CA GLU A 926 -63.52 -2.43 19.73
C GLU A 926 -63.57 -1.43 20.89
N THR A 927 -63.79 -1.90 22.11
CA THR A 927 -64.01 -1.04 23.28
C THR A 927 -63.03 -1.31 24.40
N GLN A 928 -62.56 -2.56 24.53
CA GLN A 928 -61.59 -2.94 25.53
C GLN A 928 -60.17 -2.57 25.09
N VAL A 929 -59.52 -1.75 25.92
CA VAL A 929 -58.10 -1.43 25.81
C VAL A 929 -57.25 -2.68 26.04
N VAL A 930 -56.13 -2.79 25.34
CA VAL A 930 -55.23 -3.94 25.39
C VAL A 930 -54.77 -4.24 26.83
N ASN A 931 -54.72 -5.53 27.18
CA ASN A 931 -54.26 -5.94 28.51
C ASN A 931 -52.74 -5.77 28.62
N ALA A 932 -52.23 -5.40 29.81
CA ALA A 932 -50.80 -5.24 30.05
C ALA A 932 -49.95 -6.49 29.67
N GLN A 933 -50.48 -7.70 29.85
CA GLN A 933 -49.79 -8.93 29.41
C GLN A 933 -49.69 -9.02 27.88
N ASP A 934 -50.68 -8.51 27.16
CA ASP A 934 -50.76 -8.58 25.70
C ASP A 934 -49.98 -7.44 25.04
N VAL A 935 -49.79 -6.32 25.74
CA VAL A 935 -48.79 -5.29 25.40
C VAL A 935 -47.39 -5.90 25.41
N GLN A 936 -47.01 -6.60 26.48
CA GLN A 936 -45.72 -7.27 26.56
C GLN A 936 -45.59 -8.35 25.47
N HIS A 937 -46.64 -9.13 25.24
CA HIS A 937 -46.67 -10.11 24.16
C HIS A 937 -46.42 -9.46 22.79
N PHE A 938 -47.12 -8.35 22.48
CA PHE A 938 -46.94 -7.61 21.23
C PHE A 938 -45.52 -7.09 21.06
N LEU A 939 -44.93 -6.49 22.11
CA LEU A 939 -43.54 -6.01 22.07
C LEU A 939 -42.54 -7.16 21.82
N LEU A 940 -42.77 -8.33 22.43
CA LEU A 940 -41.97 -9.53 22.17
C LEU A 940 -42.13 -10.05 20.74
N LEU A 941 -43.34 -10.00 20.16
CA LEU A 941 -43.56 -10.32 18.75
C LEU A 941 -42.78 -9.37 17.83
N CYS A 942 -42.74 -8.08 18.15
CA CYS A 942 -42.00 -7.07 17.38
C CYS A 942 -40.46 -7.28 17.39
N LEU A 943 -39.93 -8.01 18.39
CA LEU A 943 -38.51 -8.30 18.56
C LEU A 943 -38.10 -9.70 18.07
N ARG A 944 -39.00 -10.44 17.44
CA ARG A 944 -38.75 -11.83 17.00
C ARG A 944 -37.55 -11.92 16.03
N PRO A 945 -36.48 -12.69 16.35
CA PRO A 945 -35.25 -12.70 15.55
C PRO A 945 -35.35 -13.27 14.13
N THR A 946 -36.42 -14.00 13.80
CA THR A 946 -36.67 -14.63 12.50
C THR A 946 -37.64 -13.83 11.63
N GLN A 947 -37.99 -12.62 12.06
CA GLN A 947 -38.91 -11.72 11.39
C GLN A 947 -38.15 -10.49 10.87
N LYS A 948 -38.63 -9.89 9.79
CA LYS A 948 -38.17 -8.56 9.40
C LYS A 948 -38.46 -7.57 10.55
N PRO A 949 -37.52 -6.68 10.91
CA PRO A 949 -37.79 -5.67 11.94
C PRO A 949 -39.00 -4.81 11.57
N VAL A 950 -39.85 -4.52 12.55
CA VAL A 950 -41.08 -3.75 12.33
C VAL A 950 -40.80 -2.36 11.73
N THR A 951 -41.77 -1.87 10.94
CA THR A 951 -41.71 -0.62 10.19
C THR A 951 -42.14 0.61 11.02
N PHE A 952 -42.28 0.44 12.33
CA PHE A 952 -42.79 1.45 13.26
C PHE A 952 -42.08 1.38 14.61
N ILE A 953 -42.32 2.37 15.47
CA ILE A 953 -41.83 2.44 16.85
C ILE A 953 -43.00 2.08 17.79
N PRO A 954 -42.96 0.92 18.47
CA PRO A 954 -44.06 0.50 19.34
C PRO A 954 -44.00 1.09 20.76
N ALA A 955 -42.82 1.47 21.23
CA ALA A 955 -42.61 2.04 22.57
C ALA A 955 -41.33 2.91 22.63
N LEU A 956 -41.27 3.79 23.64
CA LEU A 956 -40.06 4.56 24.01
C LEU A 956 -39.39 3.95 25.26
N ASP A 957 -38.82 2.75 25.09
CA ASP A 957 -38.19 1.94 26.14
C ASP A 957 -36.67 1.78 25.92
N GLU A 958 -36.04 0.84 26.63
CA GLU A 958 -34.63 0.49 26.44
C GLU A 958 -34.28 0.01 25.01
N ASN A 959 -35.27 -0.45 24.24
CA ASN A 959 -35.12 -0.96 22.88
C ASN A 959 -35.36 0.13 21.82
N PHE A 960 -35.61 1.39 22.20
CA PHE A 960 -35.88 2.47 21.26
C PHE A 960 -34.81 2.60 20.16
N GLU A 961 -33.51 2.50 20.50
CA GLU A 961 -32.43 2.58 19.50
C GLU A 961 -32.51 1.45 18.47
N PHE A 962 -32.86 0.23 18.91
CA PHE A 962 -33.06 -0.92 18.04
C PHE A 962 -34.22 -0.66 17.08
N PHE A 963 -35.40 -0.31 17.60
CA PHE A 963 -36.57 -0.04 16.75
C PHE A 963 -36.30 1.11 15.78
N PHE A 964 -35.62 2.16 16.22
CA PHE A 964 -35.31 3.35 15.42
C PHE A 964 -34.33 3.07 14.27
N LYS A 965 -33.21 2.41 14.55
CA LYS A 965 -32.10 2.29 13.58
C LYS A 965 -32.12 1.01 12.75
N LYS A 966 -32.68 -0.09 13.27
CA LYS A 966 -32.58 -1.42 12.63
C LYS A 966 -33.31 -1.45 11.29
N ASP A 967 -32.68 -2.07 10.29
CA ASP A 967 -33.28 -2.31 8.96
C ASP A 967 -33.92 -1.07 8.33
N SER A 968 -33.11 -0.01 8.26
CA SER A 968 -33.52 1.34 7.89
C SER A 968 -33.14 1.73 6.46
N LEU A 969 -32.76 0.78 5.59
CA LEU A 969 -32.21 1.07 4.26
C LEU A 969 -33.14 0.70 3.09
N TRP A 970 -33.92 -0.38 3.22
CA TRP A 970 -34.75 -0.92 2.14
C TRP A 970 -35.86 0.04 1.68
N GLN A 971 -36.26 0.97 2.55
CA GLN A 971 -37.24 2.02 2.27
C GLN A 971 -36.81 2.96 1.13
N SER A 972 -35.50 3.06 0.86
CA SER A 972 -34.99 3.83 -0.28
C SER A 972 -35.22 3.15 -1.64
N GLU A 973 -35.47 1.84 -1.64
CA GLU A 973 -35.78 1.05 -2.84
C GLU A 973 -37.28 0.80 -2.97
N ASP A 974 -38.01 0.70 -1.85
CA ASP A 974 -39.46 0.50 -1.80
C ASP A 974 -40.16 1.68 -1.10
N LEU A 975 -40.17 2.85 -1.76
CA LEU A 975 -40.83 4.06 -1.24
C LEU A 975 -42.36 3.90 -1.16
N ASP A 976 -42.94 3.00 -1.95
CA ASP A 976 -44.37 2.70 -1.95
C ASP A 976 -44.87 2.15 -0.60
N ALA A 977 -43.98 1.49 0.14
CA ALA A 977 -44.23 0.98 1.49
C ALA A 977 -44.03 2.03 2.60
N VAL A 978 -43.49 3.21 2.27
CA VAL A 978 -43.26 4.29 3.23
C VAL A 978 -44.51 5.14 3.35
N ILE A 979 -44.84 5.56 4.58
CA ILE A 979 -45.98 6.42 4.84
C ILE A 979 -45.88 7.72 4.03
N GLY A 980 -46.92 7.97 3.22
CA GLY A 980 -47.00 9.13 2.33
C GLY A 980 -46.09 9.07 1.11
N GLN A 981 -45.40 7.96 0.86
CA GLN A 981 -44.44 7.79 -0.25
C GLN A 981 -43.40 8.91 -0.29
N ASP A 982 -43.03 9.41 0.88
CA ASP A 982 -42.31 10.66 1.04
C ASP A 982 -40.82 10.39 1.27
N VAL A 983 -40.02 10.65 0.23
CA VAL A 983 -38.56 10.47 0.27
C VAL A 983 -37.90 11.23 1.42
N GLY A 984 -38.49 12.34 1.86
CA GLY A 984 -38.01 13.15 2.98
C GLY A 984 -37.94 12.39 4.31
N ARG A 985 -38.62 11.24 4.42
CA ARG A 985 -38.60 10.36 5.60
C ARG A 985 -37.49 9.33 5.58
N THR A 986 -37.01 9.01 4.39
CA THR A 986 -36.19 7.82 4.16
C THR A 986 -34.71 8.04 4.43
N CYS A 987 -34.00 6.95 4.72
CA CYS A 987 -32.55 6.94 4.82
C CYS A 987 -31.93 6.41 3.51
N ILE A 988 -31.27 7.29 2.77
CA ILE A 988 -30.59 6.95 1.51
C ILE A 988 -29.07 7.06 1.75
N LEU A 989 -28.32 5.98 1.57
CA LEU A 989 -26.86 6.02 1.67
C LEU A 989 -26.29 6.79 0.47
N GLN A 990 -25.45 7.78 0.71
CA GLN A 990 -24.80 8.54 -0.36
C GLN A 990 -23.46 9.07 0.08
N GLY A 991 -22.53 9.20 -0.86
CA GLY A 991 -21.17 9.67 -0.59
C GLY A 991 -21.08 11.17 -0.90
N PRO A 992 -20.54 12.01 0.00
CA PRO A 992 -20.53 13.46 -0.19
C PRO A 992 -19.82 13.90 -1.48
N THR A 993 -18.71 13.26 -1.83
CA THR A 993 -17.92 13.62 -3.02
C THR A 993 -18.41 12.96 -4.31
N ALA A 994 -19.12 11.84 -4.22
CA ALA A 994 -19.68 11.14 -5.38
C ALA A 994 -20.99 11.76 -5.89
N ALA A 995 -21.75 12.45 -5.02
CA ALA A 995 -23.08 12.95 -5.35
C ALA A 995 -23.07 13.89 -6.58
N LYS A 996 -22.08 14.77 -6.68
CA LYS A 996 -21.95 15.75 -7.80
C LYS A 996 -21.82 15.13 -9.19
N PHE A 997 -21.44 13.85 -9.28
CA PHE A 997 -21.32 13.13 -10.55
C PHE A 997 -22.62 12.46 -10.98
N SER A 998 -23.62 12.41 -10.10
CA SER A 998 -24.92 11.80 -10.38
C SER A 998 -25.87 12.86 -10.94
N THR A 999 -25.71 13.23 -12.20
CA THR A 999 -26.45 14.34 -12.83
C THR A 999 -27.64 13.91 -13.69
N VAL A 1000 -27.69 12.63 -14.08
CA VAL A 1000 -28.73 12.07 -14.96
C VAL A 1000 -29.49 10.98 -14.22
N LEU A 1001 -30.81 11.16 -14.13
CA LEU A 1001 -31.74 10.17 -13.57
C LEU A 1001 -31.90 9.00 -14.54
N ASP A 1002 -31.93 7.77 -14.03
CA ASP A 1002 -32.19 6.55 -14.80
C ASP A 1002 -31.27 6.40 -16.04
N GLN A 1003 -30.00 6.81 -15.90
CA GLN A 1003 -28.97 6.51 -16.89
C GLN A 1003 -28.68 5.00 -16.83
N PRO A 1004 -28.71 4.25 -17.95
CA PRO A 1004 -28.37 2.82 -17.94
C PRO A 1004 -26.98 2.56 -17.38
N ILE A 1005 -26.82 1.52 -16.55
CA ILE A 1005 -25.54 1.18 -15.92
C ILE A 1005 -24.42 0.97 -16.94
N LYS A 1006 -24.76 0.40 -18.10
CA LYS A 1006 -23.85 0.21 -19.22
C LYS A 1006 -23.32 1.55 -19.75
N GLU A 1007 -24.18 2.54 -19.95
CA GLU A 1007 -23.78 3.84 -20.48
C GLU A 1007 -22.87 4.59 -19.50
N ILE A 1008 -23.14 4.48 -18.19
CA ILE A 1008 -22.28 5.08 -17.15
C ILE A 1008 -20.87 4.51 -17.25
N LEU A 1009 -20.75 3.18 -17.22
CA LEU A 1009 -19.45 2.51 -17.14
C LEU A 1009 -18.69 2.52 -18.48
N ASP A 1010 -19.39 2.36 -19.61
CA ASP A 1010 -18.82 2.53 -20.95
C ASP A 1010 -18.28 3.95 -21.13
N GLY A 1011 -19.04 4.97 -20.70
CA GLY A 1011 -18.61 6.37 -20.81
C GLY A 1011 -17.29 6.63 -20.11
N ILE A 1012 -17.13 6.11 -18.88
CA ILE A 1012 -15.88 6.24 -18.13
C ILE A 1012 -14.75 5.44 -18.77
N HIS A 1013 -15.02 4.18 -19.15
CA HIS A 1013 -13.98 3.30 -19.69
C HIS A 1013 -13.48 3.77 -21.05
N ASN A 1014 -14.37 4.18 -21.96
CA ASN A 1014 -14.00 4.71 -23.27
C ASN A 1014 -13.25 6.03 -23.14
N ALA A 1015 -13.64 6.92 -22.24
CA ALA A 1015 -12.89 8.15 -21.97
C ALA A 1015 -11.46 7.86 -21.47
N HIS A 1016 -11.26 6.83 -20.64
CA HIS A 1016 -9.92 6.36 -20.28
C HIS A 1016 -9.14 5.83 -21.49
N ILE A 1017 -9.80 5.07 -22.38
CA ILE A 1017 -9.15 4.57 -23.61
C ILE A 1017 -8.71 5.74 -24.49
N ASP A 1018 -9.57 6.74 -24.69
CA ASP A 1018 -9.28 7.90 -25.51
C ASP A 1018 -8.11 8.72 -24.93
N ALA A 1019 -8.13 8.95 -23.61
CA ALA A 1019 -7.06 9.64 -22.90
C ALA A 1019 -5.73 8.88 -22.99
N LEU A 1020 -5.71 7.56 -22.75
CA LEU A 1020 -4.49 6.75 -22.87
C LEU A 1020 -4.00 6.64 -24.32
N THR A 1021 -4.90 6.59 -25.30
CA THR A 1021 -4.53 6.60 -26.71
C THR A 1021 -3.78 7.88 -27.04
N LYS A 1022 -4.24 9.03 -26.52
CA LYS A 1022 -3.57 10.31 -26.67
C LYS A 1022 -2.23 10.37 -25.91
N ASP A 1023 -2.24 10.02 -24.63
CA ASP A 1023 -1.12 10.27 -23.72
C ASP A 1023 0.03 9.25 -23.89
N ILE A 1024 -0.29 7.98 -24.15
CA ILE A 1024 0.70 6.90 -24.25
C ILE A 1024 0.97 6.52 -25.71
N TYR A 1025 -0.07 6.45 -26.55
CA TYR A 1025 0.03 6.01 -27.95
C TYR A 1025 0.07 7.18 -28.95
N LYS A 1026 0.22 8.43 -28.47
CA LYS A 1026 0.35 9.65 -29.29
C LYS A 1026 -0.78 9.85 -30.32
N GLY A 1027 -1.98 9.35 -30.00
CA GLY A 1027 -3.15 9.40 -30.87
C GLY A 1027 -3.24 8.28 -31.92
N ASP A 1028 -2.26 7.38 -32.01
CA ASP A 1028 -2.28 6.27 -32.99
C ASP A 1028 -2.89 4.99 -32.39
N ALA A 1029 -4.13 4.71 -32.73
CA ALA A 1029 -4.82 3.50 -32.30
C ALA A 1029 -4.23 2.21 -32.89
N ASN A 1030 -3.44 2.27 -33.97
CA ASN A 1030 -2.81 1.08 -34.57
C ASN A 1030 -1.57 0.63 -33.79
N ALA A 1031 -0.98 1.51 -32.98
CA ALA A 1031 0.12 1.19 -32.07
C ALA A 1031 -0.34 0.36 -30.85
N ILE A 1032 -1.65 0.21 -30.63
CA ILE A 1032 -2.20 -0.58 -29.53
C ILE A 1032 -2.02 -2.09 -29.81
N PRO A 1033 -1.33 -2.85 -28.94
CA PRO A 1033 -1.10 -4.28 -29.13
C PRO A 1033 -2.39 -5.09 -29.26
N VAL A 1034 -2.35 -6.16 -30.07
CA VAL A 1034 -3.47 -7.08 -30.28
C VAL A 1034 -3.14 -8.46 -29.69
N VAL A 1035 -4.05 -9.01 -28.89
CA VAL A 1035 -3.98 -10.38 -28.34
C VAL A 1035 -5.21 -11.20 -28.73
N GLU A 1036 -5.12 -12.53 -28.74
CA GLU A 1036 -6.25 -13.38 -29.14
C GLU A 1036 -7.43 -13.23 -28.17
N TYR A 1037 -7.15 -13.30 -26.87
CA TYR A 1037 -8.10 -13.11 -25.77
C TYR A 1037 -7.49 -12.30 -24.62
N PHE A 1038 -8.34 -11.69 -23.79
CA PHE A 1038 -7.94 -10.89 -22.63
C PHE A 1038 -8.29 -11.58 -21.32
N GLY A 1039 -7.40 -11.52 -20.33
CA GLY A 1039 -7.53 -12.21 -19.04
C GLY A 1039 -6.51 -13.35 -18.84
N GLY A 1040 -6.54 -13.98 -17.67
CA GLY A 1040 -5.71 -15.15 -17.33
C GLY A 1040 -5.35 -15.21 -15.84
N LYS A 1041 -4.40 -16.09 -15.47
CA LYS A 1041 -3.74 -16.00 -14.17
C LYS A 1041 -2.96 -14.69 -14.09
N LEU A 1042 -3.03 -14.02 -12.94
CA LEU A 1042 -2.29 -12.79 -12.69
C LEU A 1042 -0.79 -13.06 -12.49
N VAL A 1043 -0.48 -14.08 -11.69
CA VAL A 1043 0.88 -14.61 -11.51
C VAL A 1043 1.05 -15.79 -12.47
N GLU A 1044 1.88 -15.63 -13.50
CA GLU A 1044 2.18 -16.69 -14.45
C GLU A 1044 3.06 -17.76 -13.78
N SER A 1045 2.84 -19.02 -14.11
CA SER A 1045 3.68 -20.11 -13.61
C SER A 1045 5.00 -20.12 -14.37
N GLU A 1046 6.10 -20.21 -13.64
CA GLU A 1046 7.43 -20.32 -14.24
C GLU A 1046 7.53 -21.54 -15.15
N ILE A 1047 8.24 -21.38 -16.27
CA ILE A 1047 8.56 -22.48 -17.16
C ILE A 1047 9.78 -23.20 -16.56
N PRO A 1048 9.76 -24.53 -16.39
CA PRO A 1048 10.89 -25.26 -15.83
C PRO A 1048 12.03 -25.26 -16.85
N LEU A 1049 13.10 -24.50 -16.59
CA LEU A 1049 14.24 -24.38 -17.49
C LEU A 1049 15.31 -25.47 -17.25
N ASP A 1050 15.48 -25.94 -16.00
CA ASP A 1050 16.62 -26.83 -15.63
C ASP A 1050 16.22 -28.06 -14.81
N ILE A 1051 15.30 -28.88 -15.33
CA ILE A 1051 14.97 -30.16 -14.70
C ILE A 1051 15.72 -31.28 -15.42
N GLU A 1052 16.72 -31.88 -14.75
CA GLU A 1052 17.61 -32.91 -15.31
C GLU A 1052 16.86 -34.12 -15.90
N SER A 1053 15.69 -34.45 -15.35
CA SER A 1053 14.83 -35.55 -15.80
C SER A 1053 13.92 -35.20 -16.98
N LEU A 1054 13.86 -33.92 -17.39
CA LEU A 1054 13.02 -33.42 -18.47
C LEU A 1054 13.86 -33.19 -19.73
N THR A 1055 13.52 -33.89 -20.82
CA THR A 1055 14.12 -33.66 -22.14
C THR A 1055 13.13 -32.89 -23.01
N VAL A 1056 13.54 -31.71 -23.49
CA VAL A 1056 12.79 -30.91 -24.46
C VAL A 1056 13.56 -30.87 -25.77
N SER A 1057 12.89 -31.24 -26.87
CA SER A 1057 13.46 -31.19 -28.22
C SER A 1057 12.55 -30.36 -29.13
N TYR A 1058 13.10 -29.29 -29.68
CA TYR A 1058 12.44 -28.41 -30.64
C TYR A 1058 12.87 -28.79 -32.07
N ASP A 1059 11.90 -29.00 -32.96
CA ASP A 1059 12.10 -29.25 -34.38
C ASP A 1059 11.11 -28.35 -35.16
N THR A 1060 11.54 -27.87 -36.33
CA THR A 1060 10.74 -27.12 -37.32
C THR A 1060 9.30 -27.60 -37.52
N HIS A 1061 9.03 -28.90 -37.34
CA HIS A 1061 7.71 -29.48 -37.49
C HIS A 1061 7.10 -30.06 -36.21
N LYS A 1062 7.89 -30.24 -35.13
CA LYS A 1062 7.44 -30.90 -33.90
C LYS A 1062 8.24 -30.46 -32.67
N ASN A 1063 7.56 -30.26 -31.55
CA ASN A 1063 8.21 -30.17 -30.24
C ASN A 1063 7.92 -31.44 -29.45
N THR A 1064 8.94 -32.02 -28.83
CA THR A 1064 8.81 -33.22 -27.99
C THR A 1064 9.24 -32.90 -26.57
N TYR A 1065 8.38 -33.25 -25.61
CA TYR A 1065 8.63 -33.11 -24.17
C TYR A 1065 8.61 -34.50 -23.56
N ARG A 1066 9.65 -34.91 -22.84
CA ARG A 1066 9.76 -36.25 -22.27
C ARG A 1066 10.26 -36.20 -20.84
N ILE A 1067 9.55 -36.87 -19.95
CA ILE A 1067 10.00 -37.11 -18.58
C ILE A 1067 10.68 -38.48 -18.54
N SER A 1068 11.86 -38.53 -17.94
CA SER A 1068 12.62 -39.77 -17.76
C SER A 1068 11.78 -40.86 -17.10
N ASN A 1069 12.00 -42.10 -17.52
CA ASN A 1069 11.36 -43.28 -16.93
C ASN A 1069 12.17 -43.84 -15.73
N SER A 1070 13.23 -43.14 -15.31
CA SER A 1070 14.03 -43.53 -14.15
C SER A 1070 13.21 -43.44 -12.86
N VAL A 1071 13.44 -44.38 -11.93
CA VAL A 1071 12.79 -44.37 -10.61
C VAL A 1071 13.22 -43.16 -9.78
N ASN A 1072 14.41 -42.61 -10.04
CA ASN A 1072 14.95 -41.43 -9.36
C ASN A 1072 14.68 -40.13 -10.14
N ALA A 1073 13.86 -40.16 -11.20
CA ALA A 1073 13.53 -38.96 -11.96
C ALA A 1073 12.69 -37.99 -11.11
N THR A 1074 13.22 -36.79 -10.90
CA THR A 1074 12.46 -35.65 -10.36
C THR A 1074 11.27 -35.36 -11.26
N ILE A 1075 10.08 -35.13 -10.72
CA ILE A 1075 8.89 -34.79 -11.51
C ILE A 1075 8.64 -33.29 -11.39
N PRO A 1076 8.48 -32.55 -12.50
CA PRO A 1076 8.15 -31.13 -12.43
C PRO A 1076 6.83 -30.90 -11.69
N PRO A 1077 6.67 -29.78 -10.97
CA PRO A 1077 5.36 -29.34 -10.50
C PRO A 1077 4.36 -29.24 -11.65
N THR A 1078 3.12 -29.66 -11.41
CA THR A 1078 2.08 -29.71 -12.46
C THR A 1078 1.88 -28.36 -13.15
N ASP A 1079 1.84 -27.26 -12.40
CA ASP A 1079 1.59 -25.92 -12.96
C ASP A 1079 2.71 -25.45 -13.89
N GLN A 1080 3.98 -25.68 -13.52
CA GLN A 1080 5.14 -25.38 -14.36
C GLN A 1080 5.18 -26.24 -15.62
N TRP A 1081 4.88 -27.54 -15.48
CA TRP A 1081 4.76 -28.45 -16.60
C TRP A 1081 3.66 -28.02 -17.59
N LEU A 1082 2.49 -27.65 -17.08
CA LEU A 1082 1.39 -27.18 -17.93
C LEU A 1082 1.74 -25.84 -18.60
N ALA A 1083 2.47 -24.94 -17.93
CA ALA A 1083 2.97 -23.70 -18.53
C ALA A 1083 3.91 -23.95 -19.72
N LEU A 1084 4.83 -24.90 -19.58
CA LEU A 1084 5.69 -25.35 -20.68
C LEU A 1084 4.88 -25.86 -21.88
N LEU A 1085 3.85 -26.67 -21.61
CA LEU A 1085 2.98 -27.23 -22.66
C LEU A 1085 2.08 -26.18 -23.31
N ALA A 1086 1.60 -25.21 -22.54
CA ALA A 1086 0.82 -24.09 -23.02
C ALA A 1086 1.65 -23.21 -23.96
N GLY A 1087 2.92 -22.96 -23.61
CA GLY A 1087 3.84 -22.08 -24.32
C GLY A 1087 3.51 -20.59 -24.12
N PRO A 1088 4.40 -19.69 -24.55
CA PRO A 1088 4.33 -18.26 -24.22
C PRO A 1088 3.23 -17.50 -24.97
N ASN A 1089 2.82 -17.99 -26.14
CA ASN A 1089 1.81 -17.32 -26.96
C ASN A 1089 0.39 -17.59 -26.41
N ARG A 1090 -0.31 -16.51 -26.00
CA ARG A 1090 -1.71 -16.55 -25.53
C ARG A 1090 -2.69 -16.83 -26.67
N ASN A 1091 -2.75 -18.10 -27.07
CA ASN A 1091 -3.67 -18.62 -28.08
C ASN A 1091 -4.65 -19.64 -27.46
N TRP A 1092 -5.51 -20.23 -28.29
CA TRP A 1092 -6.45 -21.29 -27.85
C TRP A 1092 -5.80 -22.42 -27.04
N ARG A 1093 -4.58 -22.86 -27.38
CA ARG A 1093 -3.87 -23.94 -26.66
C ARG A 1093 -3.48 -23.48 -25.27
N HIS A 1094 -2.94 -22.27 -25.16
CA HIS A 1094 -2.59 -21.69 -23.87
C HIS A 1094 -3.84 -21.56 -22.99
N ALA A 1095 -4.93 -21.00 -23.52
CA ALA A 1095 -6.19 -20.88 -22.77
C ALA A 1095 -6.72 -22.25 -22.30
N MET A 1096 -6.70 -23.25 -23.18
CA MET A 1096 -7.22 -24.58 -22.89
C MET A 1096 -6.42 -25.31 -21.80
N ILE A 1097 -5.10 -25.16 -21.76
CA ILE A 1097 -4.23 -25.81 -20.77
C ILE A 1097 -4.19 -25.02 -19.46
N MET A 1098 -4.03 -23.70 -19.53
CA MET A 1098 -3.78 -22.87 -18.35
C MET A 1098 -5.04 -22.49 -17.58
N SER A 1099 -6.21 -22.50 -18.22
CA SER A 1099 -7.45 -22.22 -17.51
C SER A 1099 -7.68 -23.24 -16.39
N GLU A 1100 -8.03 -22.76 -15.20
CA GLU A 1100 -8.41 -23.63 -14.07
C GLU A 1100 -9.82 -24.18 -14.22
N VAL A 1101 -10.66 -23.46 -14.98
CA VAL A 1101 -12.07 -23.74 -15.14
C VAL A 1101 -12.42 -23.92 -16.62
N ILE A 1102 -13.25 -24.92 -16.91
CA ILE A 1102 -13.94 -25.08 -18.18
C ILE A 1102 -15.44 -24.88 -17.92
N VAL A 1103 -16.07 -24.09 -18.77
CA VAL A 1103 -17.50 -23.77 -18.65
C VAL A 1103 -18.33 -24.89 -19.26
N GLN A 1104 -19.27 -25.45 -18.49
CA GLN A 1104 -20.25 -26.44 -18.95
C GLN A 1104 -21.65 -25.84 -18.82
N GLY A 1105 -22.21 -25.37 -19.95
CA GLY A 1105 -23.42 -24.56 -19.92
C GLY A 1105 -23.18 -23.22 -19.22
N LYS A 1106 -23.59 -23.11 -17.95
CA LYS A 1106 -23.33 -21.96 -17.08
C LYS A 1106 -22.43 -22.32 -15.88
N LYS A 1107 -22.20 -23.61 -15.63
CA LYS A 1107 -21.46 -24.11 -14.47
C LYS A 1107 -19.96 -24.07 -14.70
N PHE A 1108 -19.22 -23.91 -13.61
CA PHE A 1108 -17.77 -23.98 -13.58
C PHE A 1108 -17.33 -25.40 -13.20
N GLN A 1109 -16.61 -26.06 -14.12
CA GLN A 1109 -15.99 -27.35 -13.86
C GLN A 1109 -14.48 -27.19 -13.82
N THR A 1110 -13.80 -27.84 -12.87
CA THR A 1110 -12.33 -27.91 -12.84
C THR A 1110 -11.82 -28.47 -14.16
N ASN A 1111 -10.81 -27.82 -14.76
CA ASN A 1111 -10.29 -28.21 -16.06
C ASN A 1111 -9.72 -29.65 -16.03
N PRO A 1112 -10.35 -30.62 -16.72
CA PRO A 1112 -9.93 -32.02 -16.67
C PRO A 1112 -8.55 -32.24 -17.29
N LEU A 1113 -8.11 -31.34 -18.18
CA LEU A 1113 -6.80 -31.44 -18.83
C LEU A 1113 -5.65 -31.32 -17.85
N ARG A 1114 -5.82 -30.58 -16.75
CA ARG A 1114 -4.77 -30.48 -15.71
C ARG A 1114 -4.45 -31.84 -15.11
N ARG A 1115 -5.47 -32.69 -14.93
CA ARG A 1115 -5.30 -34.07 -14.45
C ARG A 1115 -4.79 -35.00 -15.54
N ILE A 1116 -5.31 -34.89 -16.77
CA ILE A 1116 -4.93 -35.76 -17.90
C ILE A 1116 -3.48 -35.54 -18.30
N PHE A 1117 -3.02 -34.29 -18.30
CA PHE A 1117 -1.65 -33.91 -18.67
C PHE A 1117 -0.75 -33.73 -17.45
N ALA A 1118 -1.15 -34.20 -16.26
CA ALA A 1118 -0.27 -34.17 -15.09
C ALA A 1118 1.04 -34.91 -15.39
N PRO A 1119 2.19 -34.35 -14.97
CA PRO A 1119 3.49 -34.93 -15.29
C PRO A 1119 3.63 -36.31 -14.62
N SER A 1120 4.08 -37.31 -15.39
CA SER A 1120 4.26 -38.68 -14.91
C SER A 1120 5.51 -39.33 -15.51
N ARG A 1121 6.05 -40.34 -14.82
CA ARG A 1121 7.28 -41.02 -15.25
C ARG A 1121 7.10 -41.68 -16.61
N GLY A 1122 8.10 -41.50 -17.48
CA GLY A 1122 8.08 -42.05 -18.83
C GLY A 1122 7.05 -41.39 -19.77
N CYS A 1123 6.37 -40.32 -19.36
CA CYS A 1123 5.44 -39.63 -20.25
C CYS A 1123 6.20 -38.91 -21.37
N SER A 1124 5.69 -39.03 -22.59
CA SER A 1124 6.17 -38.27 -23.74
C SER A 1124 5.01 -37.54 -24.41
N LEU A 1125 5.18 -36.24 -24.60
CA LEU A 1125 4.24 -35.37 -25.29
C LEU A 1125 4.86 -34.87 -26.58
N ARG A 1126 4.05 -34.81 -27.63
CA ARG A 1126 4.45 -34.24 -28.93
C ARG A 1126 3.48 -33.16 -29.32
N SER A 1127 3.98 -32.01 -29.77
CA SER A 1127 3.24 -30.88 -30.33
C SER A 1127 3.66 -30.67 -31.79
N SER A 1128 2.81 -30.99 -32.77
CA SER A 1128 3.11 -30.73 -34.20
C SER A 1128 2.77 -29.29 -34.64
N ILE A 1129 3.52 -28.72 -35.59
CA ILE A 1129 3.28 -27.40 -36.20
C ILE A 1129 3.01 -27.62 -37.70
N PRO A 1130 2.03 -26.97 -38.38
CA PRO A 1130 1.22 -25.80 -37.98
C PRO A 1130 -0.12 -26.13 -37.31
N THR A 1131 -0.56 -27.38 -37.37
CA THR A 1131 -1.76 -27.87 -36.68
C THR A 1131 -1.31 -28.32 -35.30
N ILE A 1132 -1.47 -27.46 -34.28
CA ILE A 1132 -1.05 -27.77 -32.92
C ILE A 1132 -1.84 -29.00 -32.41
N LEU A 1133 -1.19 -30.16 -32.44
CA LEU A 1133 -1.73 -31.44 -32.00
C LEU A 1133 -0.87 -31.92 -30.83
N LEU A 1134 -1.46 -32.00 -29.64
CA LEU A 1134 -0.82 -32.53 -28.43
C LEU A 1134 -1.19 -33.99 -28.28
N ARG A 1135 -0.19 -34.88 -28.36
CA ARG A 1135 -0.37 -36.33 -28.17
C ARG A 1135 0.42 -36.81 -26.96
N LEU A 1136 -0.28 -37.38 -25.97
CA LEU A 1136 0.32 -38.07 -24.83
C LEU A 1136 0.61 -39.53 -25.20
N LEU A 1137 1.85 -39.96 -24.96
CA LEU A 1137 2.32 -41.33 -25.12
C LEU A 1137 2.80 -41.81 -23.74
N SER A 1138 2.14 -42.82 -23.17
CA SER A 1138 2.52 -43.42 -21.89
C SER A 1138 2.95 -44.88 -22.09
N SER A 1139 4.17 -45.24 -21.68
CA SER A 1139 4.61 -46.64 -21.62
C SER A 1139 4.44 -47.19 -20.20
N SER A 1140 3.27 -47.75 -19.87
CA SER A 1140 3.09 -48.50 -18.61
C SER A 1140 3.18 -50.00 -18.89
N ARG A 1141 3.84 -50.76 -18.00
CA ARG A 1141 4.01 -52.23 -18.14
C ARG A 1141 2.72 -53.03 -17.85
N SER A 1142 1.57 -52.39 -17.61
CA SER A 1142 0.36 -53.09 -17.12
C SER A 1142 -0.99 -52.65 -17.72
N SER A 1143 -1.03 -51.84 -18.78
CA SER A 1143 -2.27 -51.56 -19.54
C SER A 1143 -1.97 -51.15 -20.99
N PRO A 1144 -2.90 -51.36 -21.96
CA PRO A 1144 -2.65 -51.02 -23.36
C PRO A 1144 -2.38 -49.51 -23.53
N ASP A 1145 -1.49 -49.15 -24.47
CA ASP A 1145 -1.05 -47.78 -24.77
C ASP A 1145 -2.24 -46.80 -24.90
N THR A 1146 -2.55 -46.05 -23.83
CA THR A 1146 -3.57 -45.00 -23.87
C THR A 1146 -3.04 -43.79 -24.64
N THR A 1147 -3.53 -43.60 -25.87
CA THR A 1147 -3.18 -42.45 -26.71
C THR A 1147 -4.27 -41.38 -26.60
N SER A 1148 -3.99 -40.28 -25.90
CA SER A 1148 -4.87 -39.10 -25.86
C SER A 1148 -4.38 -38.05 -26.86
N THR A 1149 -5.27 -37.58 -27.74
CA THR A 1149 -4.94 -36.59 -28.80
C THR A 1149 -5.84 -35.36 -28.72
N LEU A 1150 -5.26 -34.17 -28.63
CA LEU A 1150 -5.97 -32.88 -28.76
C LEU A 1150 -5.77 -32.32 -30.17
N THR A 1151 -6.84 -31.87 -30.82
CA THR A 1151 -6.78 -31.27 -32.18
C THR A 1151 -7.56 -29.97 -32.26
N SER A 1152 -7.01 -28.99 -33.00
CA SER A 1152 -7.73 -27.78 -33.40
C SER A 1152 -8.70 -28.12 -34.54
N LEU A 1153 -10.00 -27.92 -34.33
CA LEU A 1153 -10.98 -27.93 -35.41
C LEU A 1153 -11.07 -26.50 -35.97
N LYS A 1154 -10.44 -26.24 -37.13
CA LYS A 1154 -10.72 -25.01 -37.89
C LYS A 1154 -12.18 -25.03 -38.37
N SER A 1155 -12.90 -23.95 -38.10
CA SER A 1155 -14.29 -23.73 -38.46
C SER A 1155 -14.53 -23.80 -39.97
N SER A 1156 -15.19 -24.86 -40.45
CA SER A 1156 -15.91 -24.84 -41.74
C SER A 1156 -16.98 -25.94 -41.91
N SER A 1157 -17.48 -26.58 -40.83
CA SER A 1157 -18.66 -27.45 -40.96
C SER A 1157 -19.49 -27.49 -39.68
N LEU A 1158 -20.53 -26.66 -39.63
CA LEU A 1158 -21.70 -26.85 -38.78
C LEU A 1158 -22.54 -28.00 -39.36
N ALA A 1159 -22.93 -28.92 -38.47
CA ALA A 1159 -24.05 -29.86 -38.53
C ALA A 1159 -23.65 -31.32 -38.33
N ARG A 1160 -23.55 -31.74 -37.07
CA ARG A 1160 -24.33 -32.87 -36.50
C ARG A 1160 -23.83 -33.17 -35.09
N THR A 1161 -24.78 -33.09 -34.16
CA THR A 1161 -24.75 -33.63 -32.81
C THR A 1161 -24.19 -35.05 -32.81
N ARG A 1162 -22.98 -35.23 -32.27
CA ARG A 1162 -22.59 -36.45 -31.56
C ARG A 1162 -21.73 -36.06 -30.37
N SER A 1163 -22.23 -36.42 -29.20
CA SER A 1163 -21.55 -36.45 -27.91
C SER A 1163 -20.11 -36.96 -28.05
N LEU A 1164 -19.14 -36.11 -27.73
CA LEU A 1164 -17.84 -36.57 -27.25
C LEU A 1164 -18.05 -37.00 -25.80
N SER A 1165 -18.06 -38.31 -25.57
CA SER A 1165 -17.77 -38.88 -24.25
C SER A 1165 -16.31 -38.59 -23.94
N ILE A 1166 -16.07 -37.77 -22.91
CA ILE A 1166 -14.81 -37.72 -22.17
C ILE A 1166 -15.11 -38.24 -20.77
#